data_AF-A0A935VAZ3-F1
#
_entry.id   AF-A0A935VAZ3-F1
#
_cell.length_a   1.000
_cell.length_b   1.000
_cell.length_c   1.000
_cell.angle_alpha   90.00
_cell.angle_beta   90.00
_cell.angle_gamma   90.00
#
_symmetry.space_group_name_H-M   'P 1'
#
loop_
_entity.id
_entity.type
_entity.pdbx_description
1 polymer ?
#
loop_
_entity_poly.entity_id
_entity_poly.type
_entity_poly.pdbx_seq_one_letter_code
_entity_poly.pdbx_strand_id
1 'polypeptide(L)'
;MYRVKLCVLVAALVLGLFALFAGPVSERVSGRSSFADLNSPLQLTATDSVYATKVGLHWEPVAYATAYRIFRAVTNDPQSASSIGTTPANYYFDATATAAQQYYYWVRAENAEAVSPLSAGDAGMRAVGNNSPGAPFPPLEPPNVPTGNPITAAKAYLGKTLFWDEQLSSTKTVSCGTCHRPAAGGSDPRTGPATRHPGPDNTFNTIDDIFGSPGVPQNDATGAYSPAPLFGMGLQVTNRKAPSYLNGGYTVDGIFWDGRAKDQFRDPITNSVLLSSYGGLESQSVFPPMSTAEMGHLGRDWPSIVDRIGNSRPLALAHDIPAGLSNWLSGRDYAQLFAEAFGTPEVTPARIAMAIATHERTLFSDQTPLDRWSAQLESLTTQEEQGRTIFVAQQCTFCHGGALLSNDTFQNVGVRPTTDDPGRGALTGIGADIGRFKTPPLRNLELRGNYFHTGRFAAVEDVVEFYNRGGDFPAPNVDTRVRPLNLTVAQRAALVAFLKRPLTDQRVAQELPPFDRPKLFTESAFVPTISGTGRDGTAGVPPNAIAIEPPVVGNDRFTIAVSNTVGAASAVLVVGAADPGVGSTIPAAGSFARVQMTLLGAGVENGFGSAVLSIPNDAALIGQTFYGRWYVTDTGSANGFSVSRLITFTIFGTAAARPAPFDFDGDRKTDISIYRPAVGEWWYERSSNGGNFAAQFGTSSDRTAPADYTGDGKADIAFWRPSSGTWFVLRSEDMSFYAFPFGTGTDVTVPADYDGDGKADAAVFRPSTNTWYIQRSSGGTDIIGFGSAGDKPVPADYDGDGNADIAIFRPNGASGAEWWIRRSSNGSVFAATFGTSTDKPVQGDYTGDGKADIAFWRPADGNWFVLRSEDLSFYSFPFGATGDIPVAGDYDGDGKQDAGVFRPSNATWFVQRSTAGTLIRQFGIAGDLPIPNSFVP
;
A
#
# COMPACT_ATOMS: atom_id res chain seq x y z
N MET A 1 53.10 42.45 18.43
CA MET A 1 52.02 42.22 17.44
C MET A 1 52.10 40.77 17.02
N TYR A 2 51.30 39.90 17.65
CA TYR A 2 49.96 39.50 17.20
C TYR A 2 49.99 38.64 15.93
N ARG A 3 49.45 37.42 16.11
CA ARG A 3 48.85 36.51 15.12
C ARG A 3 49.79 35.75 14.19
N VAL A 4 49.88 34.46 14.46
CA VAL A 4 49.51 33.33 13.58
C VAL A 4 50.41 32.15 13.97
N LYS A 5 49.90 31.26 14.83
CA LYS A 5 50.32 29.85 15.03
C LYS A 5 49.58 29.26 16.25
N LEU A 6 48.26 29.08 16.13
CA LEU A 6 47.49 28.23 17.07
C LEU A 6 46.12 27.82 16.46
N CYS A 7 46.12 27.14 15.31
CA CYS A 7 44.89 26.55 14.75
C CYS A 7 45.04 25.11 14.22
N VAL A 8 46.12 24.39 14.53
CA VAL A 8 46.33 23.01 14.02
C VAL A 8 46.44 21.96 15.14
N LEU A 9 46.08 22.29 16.38
CA LEU A 9 46.18 21.36 17.51
C LEU A 9 44.94 21.27 18.43
N VAL A 10 43.77 21.74 17.95
CA VAL A 10 42.48 21.58 18.67
C VAL A 10 41.44 20.82 17.83
N ALA A 11 41.69 20.53 16.55
CA ALA A 11 40.75 19.81 15.69
C ALA A 11 40.85 18.27 15.76
N ALA A 12 41.80 17.71 16.53
CA ALA A 12 42.02 16.26 16.65
C ALA A 12 41.60 15.67 18.01
N LEU A 13 40.96 16.45 18.88
CA LEU A 13 40.53 15.99 20.22
C LEU A 13 39.01 16.10 20.47
N VAL A 14 38.21 16.38 19.42
CA VAL A 14 36.73 16.48 19.48
C VAL A 14 36.03 15.41 18.61
N LEU A 15 36.79 14.50 17.98
CA LEU A 15 36.26 13.47 17.06
C LEU A 15 36.49 12.02 17.52
N GLY A 16 36.71 11.82 18.82
CA GLY A 16 36.97 10.49 19.38
C GLY A 16 36.55 10.35 20.82
N LEU A 17 35.29 10.65 21.15
CA LEU A 17 34.64 10.30 22.43
C LEU A 17 33.13 10.67 22.40
N PHE A 18 32.36 10.03 21.50
CA PHE A 18 30.90 10.01 21.56
C PHE A 18 30.34 8.64 21.09
N ALA A 19 31.03 7.58 21.50
CA ALA A 19 30.53 6.22 21.41
C ALA A 19 30.83 5.57 22.76
N LEU A 20 29.93 5.74 23.73
CA LEU A 20 29.72 4.94 24.94
C LEU A 20 28.80 5.76 25.88
N PHE A 21 27.77 5.11 26.41
CA PHE A 21 26.72 5.60 27.33
C PHE A 21 25.45 6.20 26.69
N ALA A 22 24.66 5.33 26.07
CA ALA A 22 23.21 5.32 26.26
C ALA A 22 22.80 3.87 26.53
N GLY A 23 22.59 3.52 27.80
CA GLY A 23 21.99 2.24 28.16
C GLY A 23 20.49 2.43 28.35
N PRO A 24 19.63 1.51 27.87
CA PRO A 24 18.21 1.58 28.20
C PRO A 24 17.95 0.96 29.57
N VAL A 25 17.07 1.65 30.30
CA VAL A 25 16.51 1.25 31.58
C VAL A 25 15.46 0.15 31.32
N SER A 26 15.52 -0.90 32.13
CA SER A 26 14.63 -2.07 32.12
C SER A 26 13.21 -1.73 32.59
N GLU A 27 12.18 -2.37 32.03
CA GLU A 27 11.29 -3.27 32.80
C GLU A 27 10.28 -4.05 31.94
N ARG A 28 9.74 -5.13 32.52
CA ARG A 28 9.02 -6.26 31.90
C ARG A 28 7.50 -6.19 32.10
N VAL A 29 6.84 -7.08 31.33
CA VAL A 29 5.48 -7.69 31.44
C VAL A 29 4.45 -6.97 30.54
N SER A 30 4.09 -7.43 29.32
CA SER A 30 3.81 -8.78 28.82
C SER A 30 4.37 -9.05 27.40
N GLY A 31 5.23 -10.05 27.24
CA GLY A 31 5.37 -10.81 25.97
C GLY A 31 5.66 -10.05 24.67
N ARG A 32 6.67 -9.16 24.68
CA ARG A 32 7.45 -8.58 23.55
C ARG A 32 6.96 -7.28 22.91
N SER A 33 7.58 -6.17 23.32
CA SER A 33 7.84 -4.97 22.50
C SER A 33 9.10 -4.24 22.98
N SER A 34 10.18 -4.34 22.21
CA SER A 34 11.26 -3.36 22.05
C SER A 34 12.31 -3.96 21.10
N PHE A 35 13.17 -3.12 20.52
CA PHE A 35 14.35 -3.51 19.73
C PHE A 35 15.28 -4.55 20.42
N ALA A 36 15.02 -4.87 21.70
CA ALA A 36 15.76 -5.80 22.55
C ALA A 36 15.42 -7.30 22.38
N ASP A 37 14.33 -7.69 21.71
CA ASP A 37 13.94 -9.11 21.54
C ASP A 37 13.72 -9.48 20.06
N LEU A 38 14.75 -10.08 19.44
CA LEU A 38 14.66 -10.61 18.08
C LEU A 38 14.16 -12.07 18.06
N ASN A 39 13.28 -12.39 17.11
CA ASN A 39 12.86 -13.78 16.85
C ASN A 39 13.99 -14.61 16.23
N SER A 40 14.00 -15.92 16.49
CA SER A 40 14.84 -16.84 15.73
C SER A 40 14.41 -16.83 14.26
N PRO A 41 15.33 -16.75 13.30
CA PRO A 41 14.99 -16.89 11.89
C PRO A 41 14.26 -18.21 11.62
N LEU A 42 13.22 -18.14 10.79
CA LEU A 42 12.40 -19.30 10.40
C LEU A 42 12.71 -19.73 8.97
N GLN A 43 12.34 -20.96 8.63
CA GLN A 43 12.47 -21.53 7.29
C GLN A 43 13.88 -21.40 6.69
N LEU A 44 14.91 -21.65 7.52
CA LEU A 44 16.27 -21.78 6.99
C LEU A 44 16.31 -22.96 6.01
N THR A 45 16.75 -22.70 4.79
CA THR A 45 16.99 -23.70 3.76
C THR A 45 18.41 -23.56 3.24
N ALA A 46 19.05 -24.70 2.98
CA ALA A 46 20.37 -24.83 2.42
C ALA A 46 20.31 -25.72 1.18
N THR A 47 20.93 -25.29 0.09
CA THR A 47 20.89 -26.08 -1.15
C THR A 47 21.70 -27.38 -1.03
N ASP A 48 21.12 -28.49 -1.50
CA ASP A 48 21.83 -29.77 -1.65
C ASP A 48 22.19 -30.03 -3.12
N SER A 49 23.49 -29.99 -3.41
CA SER A 49 24.07 -30.36 -4.70
C SER A 49 23.50 -29.57 -5.90
N VAL A 50 23.02 -28.36 -5.64
CA VAL A 50 22.48 -27.43 -6.65
C VAL A 50 23.60 -26.67 -7.34
N TYR A 51 24.58 -26.17 -6.58
CA TYR A 51 25.70 -25.39 -7.11
C TYR A 51 27.02 -26.13 -7.00
N ALA A 52 27.88 -25.95 -8.01
CA ALA A 52 29.25 -26.48 -8.01
C ALA A 52 30.26 -25.59 -7.28
N THR A 53 29.87 -24.41 -6.79
CA THR A 53 30.80 -23.39 -6.22
C THR A 53 30.47 -22.95 -4.81
N LYS A 54 29.25 -23.20 -4.35
CA LYS A 54 28.70 -22.63 -3.13
C LYS A 54 27.60 -23.51 -2.56
N VAL A 55 27.21 -23.24 -1.33
CA VAL A 55 25.90 -23.62 -0.79
C VAL A 55 25.07 -22.35 -0.67
N GLY A 56 23.89 -22.30 -1.29
CA GLY A 56 22.95 -21.20 -1.12
C GLY A 56 22.12 -21.40 0.12
N LEU A 57 22.02 -20.36 0.95
CA LEU A 57 21.22 -20.31 2.17
C LEU A 57 20.15 -19.24 2.04
N HIS A 58 18.92 -19.51 2.50
CA HIS A 58 17.82 -18.55 2.56
C HIS A 58 16.97 -18.77 3.81
N TRP A 59 16.39 -17.71 4.36
CA TRP A 59 15.47 -17.76 5.52
C TRP A 59 14.43 -16.63 5.46
N GLU A 60 13.40 -16.71 6.30
CA GLU A 60 12.43 -15.62 6.47
C GLU A 60 13.06 -14.45 7.27
N PRO A 61 12.86 -13.20 6.84
CA PRO A 61 13.28 -12.03 7.61
C PRO A 61 12.66 -11.96 8.99
N VAL A 62 13.45 -11.47 9.94
CA VAL A 62 13.04 -11.14 11.30
C VAL A 62 12.84 -9.63 11.38
N ALA A 63 11.66 -9.19 11.84
CA ALA A 63 11.39 -7.78 12.08
C ALA A 63 12.45 -7.15 12.99
N TYR A 64 12.86 -5.92 12.69
CA TYR A 64 13.88 -5.15 13.39
C TYR A 64 15.32 -5.71 13.35
N ALA A 65 15.58 -6.76 12.56
CA ALA A 65 16.94 -7.27 12.36
C ALA A 65 17.71 -6.41 11.36
N THR A 66 18.93 -5.99 11.72
CA THR A 66 19.81 -5.23 10.81
C THR A 66 20.86 -6.12 10.14
N ALA A 67 21.12 -7.30 10.70
CA ALA A 67 22.05 -8.29 10.16
C ALA A 67 21.68 -9.72 10.58
N TYR A 68 22.25 -10.69 9.88
CA TYR A 68 22.16 -12.10 10.20
C TYR A 68 23.56 -12.70 10.26
N ARG A 69 23.81 -13.54 11.26
CA ARG A 69 25.06 -14.28 11.42
C ARG A 69 24.85 -15.74 11.08
N ILE A 70 25.70 -16.26 10.20
CA ILE A 70 25.63 -17.63 9.68
C ILE A 70 26.64 -18.50 10.41
N PHE A 71 26.18 -19.68 10.81
CA PHE A 71 26.97 -20.71 11.48
C PHE A 71 26.95 -22.00 10.66
N ARG A 72 28.06 -22.73 10.70
CA ARG A 72 28.26 -23.99 9.98
C ARG A 72 28.99 -25.02 10.83
N ALA A 73 28.58 -26.28 10.74
CA ALA A 73 29.27 -27.44 11.32
C ALA A 73 29.22 -28.65 10.38
N VAL A 74 30.07 -29.65 10.61
CA VAL A 74 29.99 -30.97 9.93
C VAL A 74 29.09 -31.98 10.66
N THR A 75 28.69 -31.65 11.88
CA THR A 75 27.76 -32.43 12.72
C THR A 75 26.50 -31.61 12.96
N ASN A 76 25.34 -32.27 13.09
CA ASN A 76 24.07 -31.61 13.40
C ASN A 76 23.98 -31.22 14.88
N ASP A 77 24.93 -30.41 15.34
CA ASP A 77 25.02 -29.90 16.70
C ASP A 77 25.38 -28.40 16.65
N PRO A 78 24.46 -27.49 17.00
CA PRO A 78 24.71 -26.06 16.97
C PRO A 78 25.85 -25.62 17.91
N GLN A 79 26.17 -26.40 18.96
CA GLN A 79 27.28 -26.08 19.86
C GLN A 79 28.66 -26.30 19.21
N SER A 80 28.72 -27.15 18.18
CA SER A 80 29.94 -27.41 17.40
C SER A 80 30.15 -26.43 16.24
N ALA A 81 29.18 -25.54 15.99
CA ALA A 81 29.17 -24.68 14.81
C ALA A 81 30.05 -23.44 14.96
N SER A 82 30.77 -23.11 13.89
CA SER A 82 31.57 -21.88 13.78
C SER A 82 30.87 -20.85 12.91
N SER A 83 31.00 -19.57 13.22
CA SER A 83 30.50 -18.51 12.36
C SER A 83 31.33 -18.40 11.08
N ILE A 84 30.67 -18.35 9.92
CA ILE A 84 31.32 -18.25 8.60
C ILE A 84 31.13 -16.89 7.93
N GLY A 85 30.24 -16.05 8.47
CA GLY A 85 30.00 -14.71 7.96
C GLY A 85 28.74 -14.05 8.51
N THR A 86 28.53 -12.82 8.06
CA THR A 86 27.34 -12.02 8.35
C THR A 86 26.81 -11.38 7.07
N THR A 87 25.50 -11.15 6.99
CA THR A 87 24.85 -10.50 5.85
C THR A 87 23.65 -9.68 6.32
N PRO A 88 23.37 -8.51 5.72
CA PRO A 88 22.14 -7.76 5.99
C PRO A 88 20.93 -8.30 5.21
N ALA A 89 21.14 -9.14 4.19
CA ALA A 89 20.09 -9.79 3.43
C ALA A 89 19.56 -11.04 4.14
N ASN A 90 18.44 -11.59 3.68
CA ASN A 90 17.91 -12.85 4.18
C ASN A 90 18.40 -14.09 3.39
N TYR A 91 19.57 -13.95 2.74
CA TYR A 91 20.25 -15.02 2.02
C TYR A 91 21.77 -14.91 2.17
N TYR A 92 22.47 -16.02 1.99
CA TYR A 92 23.94 -16.10 2.04
C TYR A 92 24.47 -17.20 1.12
N PHE A 93 25.61 -16.98 0.49
CA PHE A 93 26.30 -18.00 -0.31
C PHE A 93 27.60 -18.44 0.39
N ASP A 94 27.64 -19.67 0.86
CA ASP A 94 28.87 -20.26 1.40
C ASP A 94 29.75 -20.80 0.26
N ALA A 95 30.59 -19.93 -0.29
CA ALA A 95 31.58 -20.28 -1.30
C ALA A 95 32.79 -21.06 -0.74
N THR A 96 32.87 -21.22 0.58
CA THR A 96 33.99 -21.92 1.26
C THR A 96 33.70 -23.39 1.52
N ALA A 97 32.47 -23.85 1.27
CA ALA A 97 32.06 -25.23 1.44
C ALA A 97 32.90 -26.18 0.56
N THR A 98 33.40 -27.26 1.17
CA THR A 98 34.08 -28.33 0.44
C THR A 98 33.07 -29.14 -0.38
N ALA A 99 33.40 -29.47 -1.63
CA ALA A 99 32.51 -30.26 -2.49
C ALA A 99 32.27 -31.67 -1.90
N ALA A 100 31.04 -32.19 -2.04
CA ALA A 100 30.57 -33.46 -1.47
C ALA A 100 30.66 -33.59 0.06
N GLN A 101 31.00 -32.52 0.79
CA GLN A 101 30.91 -32.51 2.25
C GLN A 101 29.52 -31.98 2.64
N GLN A 102 28.76 -32.80 3.35
CA GLN A 102 27.54 -32.33 4.01
C GLN A 102 27.90 -31.43 5.20
N TYR A 103 27.27 -30.26 5.25
CA TYR A 103 27.33 -29.34 6.37
C TYR A 103 25.93 -29.11 6.93
N TYR A 104 25.86 -28.70 8.19
CA TYR A 104 24.65 -28.21 8.84
C TYR A 104 24.81 -26.72 9.11
N TYR A 105 23.77 -25.96 8.80
CA TYR A 105 23.75 -24.51 8.90
C TYR A 105 22.73 -24.03 9.91
N TRP A 106 23.04 -22.94 10.60
CA TRP A 106 22.13 -22.20 11.46
C TRP A 106 22.31 -20.70 11.23
N VAL A 107 21.25 -19.94 11.44
CA VAL A 107 21.27 -18.49 11.33
C VAL A 107 20.66 -17.87 12.57
N ARG A 108 21.20 -16.75 13.03
CA ARG A 108 20.51 -15.88 14.00
C ARG A 108 20.44 -14.46 13.47
N ALA A 109 19.42 -13.73 13.92
CA ALA A 109 19.25 -12.31 13.66
C ALA A 109 20.01 -11.48 14.71
N GLU A 110 20.55 -10.34 14.28
CA GLU A 110 21.30 -9.42 15.12
C GLU A 110 20.87 -7.97 14.80
N ASN A 111 20.80 -7.14 15.83
CA ASN A 111 20.79 -5.68 15.71
C ASN A 111 21.75 -5.07 16.74
N ALA A 112 21.74 -3.75 16.92
CA ALA A 112 22.64 -3.08 17.86
C ALA A 112 22.38 -3.44 19.34
N GLU A 113 21.18 -3.91 19.67
CA GLU A 113 20.69 -4.08 21.04
C GLU A 113 20.47 -5.56 21.42
N ALA A 114 20.27 -6.43 20.44
CA ALA A 114 19.79 -7.79 20.62
C ALA A 114 20.40 -8.79 19.63
N VAL A 115 20.43 -10.04 20.08
CA VAL A 115 20.73 -11.22 19.26
C VAL A 115 19.65 -12.26 19.50
N SER A 116 19.11 -12.85 18.43
CA SER A 116 18.11 -13.90 18.58
C SER A 116 18.72 -15.27 18.86
N PRO A 117 17.91 -16.24 19.31
CA PRO A 117 18.29 -17.65 19.25
C PRO A 117 18.61 -18.10 17.82
N LEU A 118 19.41 -19.16 17.68
CA LEU A 118 19.63 -19.80 16.39
C LEU A 118 18.32 -20.33 15.82
N SER A 119 18.20 -20.30 14.50
CA SER A 119 17.16 -20.98 13.73
C SER A 119 17.15 -22.49 14.01
N ALA A 120 16.14 -23.19 13.50
CA ALA A 120 16.30 -24.62 13.24
C ALA A 120 17.46 -24.83 12.24
N GLY A 121 18.21 -25.91 12.42
CA GLY A 121 19.33 -26.24 11.54
C GLY A 121 18.86 -26.91 10.25
N ASP A 122 19.55 -26.63 9.14
CA ASP A 122 19.30 -27.30 7.86
C ASP A 122 20.59 -27.83 7.23
N ALA A 123 20.49 -28.95 6.52
CA ALA A 123 21.64 -29.60 5.90
C ALA A 123 21.83 -29.08 4.47
N GLY A 124 23.07 -28.77 4.10
CA GLY A 124 23.40 -28.32 2.75
C GLY A 124 24.72 -28.89 2.27
N MET A 125 24.85 -29.06 0.95
CA MET A 125 26.02 -29.66 0.34
C MET A 125 26.34 -29.00 -0.99
N ARG A 126 27.61 -28.66 -1.20
CA ARG A 126 28.11 -28.20 -2.49
C ARG A 126 28.36 -29.41 -3.40
N ALA A 127 27.92 -29.32 -4.65
CA ALA A 127 28.08 -30.42 -5.61
C ALA A 127 29.53 -30.64 -6.05
N VAL A 128 29.84 -31.85 -6.51
CA VAL A 128 31.09 -32.17 -7.21
C VAL A 128 30.90 -31.83 -8.69
N GLY A 129 31.18 -30.59 -9.05
CA GLY A 129 31.14 -30.10 -10.41
C GLY A 129 32.31 -29.19 -10.71
N ASN A 130 32.51 -28.87 -11.98
CA ASN A 130 33.52 -27.91 -12.40
C ASN A 130 32.86 -26.57 -12.69
N ASN A 131 33.49 -25.52 -12.18
CA ASN A 131 33.27 -24.20 -12.74
C ASN A 131 33.98 -24.17 -14.10
N SER A 132 33.26 -23.85 -15.16
CA SER A 132 33.85 -23.55 -16.47
C SER A 132 33.74 -22.04 -16.75
N PRO A 133 34.54 -21.18 -16.08
CA PRO A 133 34.64 -19.78 -16.46
C PRO A 133 35.06 -19.69 -17.94
N GLY A 134 34.23 -19.08 -18.78
CA GLY A 134 34.45 -19.00 -20.23
C GLY A 134 33.60 -19.95 -21.08
N ALA A 135 32.73 -20.77 -20.48
CA ALA A 135 31.67 -21.43 -21.23
C ALA A 135 30.76 -20.39 -21.91
N PRO A 136 30.15 -20.70 -23.08
CA PRO A 136 29.23 -19.78 -23.76
C PRO A 136 28.04 -19.32 -22.89
N PHE A 137 27.63 -20.18 -21.95
CA PHE A 137 26.54 -19.97 -21.00
C PHE A 137 27.05 -20.29 -19.58
N PRO A 138 27.77 -19.37 -18.91
CA PRO A 138 28.16 -19.60 -17.52
C PRO A 138 26.94 -19.54 -16.59
N PRO A 139 26.98 -20.21 -15.41
CA PRO A 139 25.94 -20.06 -14.39
C PRO A 139 25.71 -18.61 -13.98
N LEU A 140 24.49 -18.30 -13.54
CA LEU A 140 24.12 -16.97 -13.09
C LEU A 140 24.64 -16.70 -11.67
N GLU A 141 25.56 -15.74 -11.53
CA GLU A 141 26.04 -15.23 -10.24
C GLU A 141 25.21 -14.02 -9.80
N PRO A 142 25.13 -13.66 -8.50
CA PRO A 142 24.32 -12.53 -8.03
C PRO A 142 24.58 -11.21 -8.76
N PRO A 143 23.57 -10.34 -8.90
CA PRO A 143 23.70 -9.08 -9.62
C PRO A 143 24.55 -8.04 -8.85
N ASN A 144 25.01 -7.02 -9.57
CA ASN A 144 25.66 -5.86 -8.94
C ASN A 144 24.67 -5.07 -8.07
N VAL A 145 25.17 -4.52 -6.96
CA VAL A 145 24.37 -3.75 -5.99
C VAL A 145 24.93 -2.34 -5.89
N PRO A 146 24.10 -1.28 -6.04
CA PRO A 146 24.54 0.10 -5.83
C PRO A 146 24.89 0.34 -4.35
N THR A 147 26.02 0.98 -4.08
CA THR A 147 26.44 1.32 -2.70
C THR A 147 25.42 2.20 -1.97
N GLY A 148 24.72 3.09 -2.68
CA GLY A 148 23.69 3.96 -2.11
C GLY A 148 22.35 3.26 -1.83
N ASN A 149 22.16 2.03 -2.32
CA ASN A 149 20.99 1.22 -2.04
C ASN A 149 21.36 -0.27 -1.83
N PRO A 150 22.04 -0.59 -0.72
CA PRO A 150 22.44 -1.97 -0.43
C PRO A 150 21.21 -2.85 -0.16
N ILE A 151 21.32 -4.13 -0.52
CA ILE A 151 20.28 -5.12 -0.23
C ILE A 151 20.27 -5.40 1.28
N THR A 152 19.16 -5.09 1.93
CA THR A 152 18.83 -5.56 3.28
C THR A 152 17.53 -6.34 3.25
N ALA A 153 17.32 -7.25 4.21
CA ALA A 153 16.09 -8.02 4.30
C ALA A 153 14.85 -7.11 4.41
N ALA A 154 14.92 -6.07 5.26
CA ALA A 154 13.85 -5.09 5.44
C ALA A 154 13.52 -4.33 4.16
N LYS A 155 14.52 -3.86 3.40
CA LYS A 155 14.30 -3.17 2.11
C LYS A 155 13.73 -4.10 1.05
N ALA A 156 14.22 -5.34 0.97
CA ALA A 156 13.72 -6.32 0.01
C ALA A 156 12.26 -6.69 0.30
N TYR A 157 11.88 -6.81 1.57
CA TYR A 157 10.49 -7.12 1.95
C TYR A 157 9.56 -5.92 1.84
N LEU A 158 10.00 -4.71 2.21
CA LEU A 158 9.25 -3.48 1.88
C LEU A 158 9.04 -3.35 0.37
N GLY A 159 10.06 -3.65 -0.42
CA GLY A 159 9.96 -3.68 -1.88
C GLY A 159 8.98 -4.71 -2.39
N LYS A 160 8.98 -5.93 -1.82
CA LYS A 160 8.02 -6.99 -2.13
C LYS A 160 6.61 -6.55 -1.80
N THR A 161 6.38 -5.95 -0.62
CA THR A 161 5.09 -5.37 -0.24
C THR A 161 4.60 -4.38 -1.29
N LEU A 162 5.39 -3.36 -1.61
CA LEU A 162 5.03 -2.32 -2.58
C LEU A 162 4.82 -2.87 -4.01
N PHE A 163 5.63 -3.85 -4.43
CA PHE A 163 5.53 -4.46 -5.76
C PHE A 163 4.18 -5.15 -5.99
N TRP A 164 3.60 -5.70 -4.93
CA TRP A 164 2.31 -6.41 -4.96
C TRP A 164 1.14 -5.60 -4.40
N ASP A 165 1.33 -4.34 -4.03
CA ASP A 165 0.26 -3.52 -3.45
C ASP A 165 -0.52 -2.76 -4.52
N GLU A 166 -1.76 -3.17 -4.79
CA GLU A 166 -2.63 -2.52 -5.77
C GLU A 166 -3.03 -1.10 -5.33
N GLN A 167 -2.84 -0.74 -4.06
CA GLN A 167 -3.09 0.62 -3.56
C GLN A 167 -2.15 1.66 -4.18
N LEU A 168 -1.06 1.25 -4.84
CA LEU A 168 -0.23 2.15 -5.64
C LEU A 168 -1.00 2.73 -6.84
N SER A 169 -1.94 2.01 -7.47
CA SER A 169 -2.70 2.55 -8.60
C SER A 169 -3.85 3.46 -8.18
N SER A 170 -4.29 4.33 -9.09
CA SER A 170 -5.35 5.31 -8.87
C SER A 170 -6.66 4.64 -8.47
N THR A 171 -7.01 3.57 -9.17
CA THR A 171 -8.23 2.76 -9.04
C THR A 171 -8.10 1.60 -8.04
N LYS A 172 -6.91 1.41 -7.43
CA LYS A 172 -6.64 0.27 -6.54
C LYS A 172 -6.80 -1.12 -7.21
N THR A 173 -6.53 -1.20 -8.51
CA THR A 173 -6.70 -2.43 -9.34
C THR A 173 -5.43 -2.88 -10.07
N VAL A 174 -4.31 -2.17 -9.90
CA VAL A 174 -3.04 -2.49 -10.57
C VAL A 174 -1.87 -2.30 -9.62
N SER A 175 -1.00 -3.29 -9.54
CA SER A 175 0.32 -3.26 -8.91
C SER A 175 1.38 -3.58 -9.97
N CYS A 176 2.66 -3.48 -9.63
CA CYS A 176 3.72 -3.98 -10.50
C CYS A 176 3.49 -5.47 -10.81
N GLY A 177 3.14 -6.23 -9.78
CA GLY A 177 2.82 -7.64 -9.86
C GLY A 177 1.62 -7.99 -10.73
N THR A 178 0.68 -7.07 -10.99
CA THR A 178 -0.45 -7.33 -11.88
C THR A 178 0.03 -7.63 -13.31
N CYS A 179 1.05 -6.90 -13.79
CA CYS A 179 1.63 -7.05 -15.12
C CYS A 179 2.91 -7.92 -15.15
N HIS A 180 3.49 -8.24 -14.00
CA HIS A 180 4.77 -8.93 -13.90
C HIS A 180 4.68 -10.16 -13.00
N ARG A 181 4.33 -11.31 -13.59
CA ARG A 181 4.10 -12.56 -12.83
C ARG A 181 5.25 -13.54 -12.97
N PRO A 182 5.77 -14.12 -11.86
CA PRO A 182 6.81 -15.13 -11.93
C PRO A 182 6.38 -16.35 -12.74
N ALA A 183 5.19 -16.91 -12.50
CA ALA A 183 4.67 -18.06 -13.27
C ALA A 183 4.53 -17.79 -14.78
N ALA A 184 4.47 -16.52 -15.19
CA ALA A 184 4.49 -16.08 -16.59
C ALA A 184 5.88 -15.58 -17.02
N GLY A 185 6.96 -16.13 -16.45
CA GLY A 185 8.35 -15.81 -16.78
C GLY A 185 8.69 -14.33 -16.63
N GLY A 186 8.00 -13.64 -15.71
CA GLY A 186 8.12 -12.21 -15.43
C GLY A 186 7.30 -11.28 -16.32
N SER A 187 6.47 -11.82 -17.21
CA SER A 187 5.57 -11.06 -18.10
C SER A 187 4.14 -11.02 -17.58
N ASP A 188 3.25 -10.38 -18.34
CA ASP A 188 1.83 -10.30 -18.03
C ASP A 188 1.08 -11.51 -18.60
N PRO A 189 0.48 -12.38 -17.77
CA PRO A 189 -0.29 -13.53 -18.25
C PRO A 189 -1.62 -13.14 -18.91
N ARG A 190 -2.06 -11.87 -18.76
CA ARG A 190 -3.31 -11.37 -19.35
C ARG A 190 -3.14 -10.96 -20.80
N THR A 191 -1.89 -10.84 -21.28
CA THR A 191 -1.60 -10.44 -22.66
C THR A 191 -2.13 -11.46 -23.66
N GLY A 192 -3.01 -11.02 -24.56
CA GLY A 192 -3.56 -11.86 -25.63
C GLY A 192 -4.60 -11.12 -26.46
N PRO A 193 -5.42 -11.84 -27.27
CA PRO A 193 -6.40 -11.22 -28.17
C PRO A 193 -7.38 -10.23 -27.53
N ALA A 194 -7.70 -10.41 -26.23
CA ALA A 194 -8.59 -9.54 -25.47
C ALA A 194 -7.92 -8.24 -24.97
N THR A 195 -6.59 -8.16 -25.00
CA THR A 195 -5.80 -7.00 -24.53
C THR A 195 -5.00 -6.43 -25.71
N ARG A 196 -5.74 -6.11 -26.77
CA ARG A 196 -5.20 -5.57 -28.02
C ARG A 196 -5.16 -4.05 -27.95
N HIS A 197 -4.04 -3.47 -28.33
CA HIS A 197 -3.89 -2.05 -28.64
C HIS A 197 -3.83 -1.94 -30.17
N PRO A 198 -4.62 -1.04 -30.80
CA PRO A 198 -4.77 -1.00 -32.25
C PRO A 198 -3.47 -0.64 -32.99
N GLY A 199 -2.54 -0.02 -32.28
CA GLY A 199 -1.26 0.37 -32.86
C GLY A 199 -1.36 1.75 -33.52
N PRO A 200 -0.36 2.13 -34.33
CA PRO A 200 -0.28 3.46 -34.93
C PRO A 200 -1.43 3.82 -35.87
N ASP A 201 -2.09 2.86 -36.52
CA ASP A 201 -3.20 3.13 -37.43
C ASP A 201 -4.55 3.34 -36.70
N ASN A 202 -4.58 3.15 -35.38
CA ASN A 202 -5.75 3.22 -34.50
C ASN A 202 -6.93 2.33 -34.94
N THR A 203 -6.68 1.29 -35.73
CA THR A 203 -7.67 0.33 -36.23
C THR A 203 -7.43 -1.05 -35.62
N PHE A 204 -8.42 -1.59 -34.92
CA PHE A 204 -8.29 -2.94 -34.36
C PHE A 204 -8.35 -4.03 -35.44
N ASN A 205 -7.68 -5.15 -35.17
CA ASN A 205 -7.64 -6.36 -36.01
C ASN A 205 -6.83 -6.21 -37.30
N THR A 206 -5.78 -5.40 -37.23
CA THR A 206 -4.78 -5.15 -38.27
C THR A 206 -3.44 -5.82 -37.90
N ILE A 207 -2.44 -5.71 -38.78
CA ILE A 207 -1.14 -6.37 -38.57
C ILE A 207 -0.24 -5.64 -37.56
N ASP A 208 -0.48 -4.35 -37.32
CA ASP A 208 0.26 -3.48 -36.39
C ASP A 208 -0.33 -3.46 -34.97
N ASP A 209 -1.40 -4.20 -34.75
CA ASP A 209 -1.92 -4.49 -33.43
C ASP A 209 -0.82 -4.99 -32.48
N ILE A 210 -0.93 -4.56 -31.22
CA ILE A 210 -0.01 -4.92 -30.14
C ILE A 210 -0.83 -5.65 -29.09
N PHE A 211 -0.30 -6.77 -28.61
CA PHE A 211 -0.83 -7.44 -27.43
C PHE A 211 -0.07 -6.90 -26.22
N GLY A 212 -0.66 -5.89 -25.59
CA GLY A 212 -0.10 -5.19 -24.44
C GLY A 212 -0.63 -5.70 -23.10
N SER A 213 -0.30 -4.96 -22.06
CA SER A 213 -0.81 -5.16 -20.70
C SER A 213 -1.99 -4.23 -20.45
N PRO A 214 -3.12 -4.74 -19.91
CA PRO A 214 -4.21 -3.87 -19.47
C PRO A 214 -3.84 -3.21 -18.14
N GLY A 215 -3.90 -1.87 -18.12
CA GLY A 215 -3.72 -1.04 -16.93
C GLY A 215 -5.05 -0.56 -16.36
N VAL A 216 -5.18 0.74 -16.12
CA VAL A 216 -6.39 1.37 -15.53
C VAL A 216 -7.29 2.00 -16.61
N PRO A 217 -8.62 2.11 -16.38
CA PRO A 217 -9.47 3.00 -17.16
C PRO A 217 -9.00 4.45 -17.05
N GLN A 218 -9.36 5.27 -18.02
CA GLN A 218 -9.07 6.70 -17.92
C GLN A 218 -9.98 7.35 -16.88
N ASN A 219 -9.37 7.94 -15.86
CA ASN A 219 -10.06 8.66 -14.81
C ASN A 219 -9.30 9.94 -14.41
N ASP A 220 -9.98 10.86 -13.74
CA ASP A 220 -9.38 12.07 -13.17
C ASP A 220 -9.02 11.90 -11.68
N ALA A 221 -8.50 12.97 -11.06
CA ALA A 221 -8.08 12.99 -9.66
C ALA A 221 -9.21 12.74 -8.65
N THR A 222 -10.47 12.95 -9.04
CA THR A 222 -11.64 12.66 -8.20
C THR A 222 -12.05 11.18 -8.26
N GLY A 223 -11.47 10.42 -9.19
CA GLY A 223 -11.90 9.05 -9.49
C GLY A 223 -12.97 8.98 -10.57
N ALA A 224 -13.46 10.11 -11.09
CA ALA A 224 -14.48 10.09 -12.13
C ALA A 224 -13.91 9.55 -13.46
N TYR A 225 -14.58 8.55 -14.03
CA TYR A 225 -14.14 7.93 -15.28
C TYR A 225 -14.57 8.78 -16.48
N SER A 226 -13.74 8.80 -17.50
CA SER A 226 -14.01 9.44 -18.78
C SER A 226 -13.60 8.53 -19.94
N PRO A 227 -14.27 8.60 -21.11
CA PRO A 227 -13.91 7.75 -22.23
C PRO A 227 -12.50 8.07 -22.75
N ALA A 228 -11.64 7.06 -22.78
CA ALA A 228 -10.39 7.08 -23.51
C ALA A 228 -10.66 6.96 -25.02
N PRO A 229 -9.92 7.65 -25.91
CA PRO A 229 -10.17 7.65 -27.35
C PRO A 229 -10.21 6.25 -27.99
N LEU A 230 -9.37 5.31 -27.52
CA LEU A 230 -9.25 3.97 -28.10
C LEU A 230 -10.06 2.89 -27.37
N PHE A 231 -10.32 3.10 -26.08
CA PHE A 231 -10.83 2.05 -25.19
C PHE A 231 -12.19 2.40 -24.56
N GLY A 232 -12.73 3.58 -24.87
CA GLY A 232 -13.91 4.10 -24.20
C GLY A 232 -13.69 4.10 -22.69
N MET A 233 -14.63 3.56 -21.94
CA MET A 233 -14.54 3.48 -20.48
C MET A 233 -13.86 2.19 -19.98
N GLY A 234 -13.36 1.34 -20.88
CA GLY A 234 -12.66 0.11 -20.55
C GLY A 234 -11.22 0.35 -20.06
N LEU A 235 -10.54 -0.75 -19.70
CA LEU A 235 -9.12 -0.72 -19.35
C LEU A 235 -8.29 -0.25 -20.55
N GLN A 236 -7.35 0.67 -20.31
CA GLN A 236 -6.37 1.03 -21.33
C GLN A 236 -5.35 -0.09 -21.48
N VAL A 237 -4.89 -0.34 -22.71
CA VAL A 237 -3.88 -1.35 -23.02
C VAL A 237 -2.57 -0.65 -23.41
N THR A 238 -1.44 -1.11 -22.88
CA THR A 238 -0.13 -0.53 -23.23
C THR A 238 0.21 -0.75 -24.71
N ASN A 239 0.92 0.21 -25.30
CA ASN A 239 1.41 0.13 -26.69
C ASN A 239 2.66 -0.73 -26.86
N ARG A 240 3.12 -1.43 -25.81
CA ARG A 240 4.17 -2.45 -25.87
C ARG A 240 3.84 -3.53 -24.85
N LYS A 241 4.25 -4.77 -25.14
CA LYS A 241 4.16 -5.86 -24.17
C LYS A 241 5.10 -5.60 -22.99
N ALA A 242 4.66 -5.88 -21.78
CA ALA A 242 5.51 -5.82 -20.60
C ALA A 242 6.74 -6.76 -20.74
N PRO A 243 7.98 -6.26 -20.58
CA PRO A 243 9.16 -7.12 -20.56
C PRO A 243 9.21 -7.94 -19.27
N SER A 244 10.03 -9.00 -19.26
CA SER A 244 10.30 -9.75 -18.03
C SER A 244 11.05 -8.89 -17.01
N TYR A 245 10.51 -8.79 -15.80
CA TYR A 245 11.20 -8.17 -14.65
C TYR A 245 12.22 -9.12 -13.98
N LEU A 246 12.06 -10.43 -14.16
CA LEU A 246 12.98 -11.43 -13.61
C LEU A 246 14.38 -11.25 -14.18
N ASN A 247 15.39 -11.36 -13.31
CA ASN A 247 16.79 -11.04 -13.63
C ASN A 247 16.99 -9.56 -14.05
N GLY A 248 16.08 -8.64 -13.70
CA GLY A 248 16.23 -7.22 -14.00
C GLY A 248 17.47 -6.58 -13.36
N GLY A 249 17.90 -7.08 -12.20
CA GLY A 249 19.08 -6.60 -11.47
C GLY A 249 20.41 -6.71 -12.21
N TYR A 250 20.48 -7.44 -13.33
CA TYR A 250 21.69 -7.52 -14.16
C TYR A 250 21.76 -6.45 -15.24
N THR A 251 20.63 -5.81 -15.57
CA THR A 251 20.65 -4.65 -16.44
C THR A 251 21.02 -3.42 -15.63
N VAL A 252 22.13 -2.81 -16.01
CA VAL A 252 22.66 -1.62 -15.36
C VAL A 252 22.11 -0.34 -16.02
N ASP A 253 22.10 -0.29 -17.35
CA ASP A 253 21.60 0.84 -18.13
C ASP A 253 20.57 0.39 -19.17
N GLY A 254 19.63 1.28 -19.48
CA GLY A 254 18.64 1.04 -20.52
C GLY A 254 17.64 -0.07 -20.16
N ILE A 255 16.98 0.07 -19.01
CA ILE A 255 15.78 -0.71 -18.70
C ILE A 255 14.61 -0.21 -19.59
N PHE A 256 13.63 -1.09 -19.84
CA PHE A 256 12.60 -1.03 -20.90
C PHE A 256 13.07 -1.46 -22.30
N TRP A 257 12.12 -1.73 -23.19
CA TRP A 257 12.36 -2.15 -24.57
C TRP A 257 13.20 -1.15 -25.38
N ASP A 258 13.10 0.15 -25.12
CA ASP A 258 13.85 1.21 -25.81
C ASP A 258 15.06 1.74 -25.00
N GLY A 259 15.15 1.38 -23.72
CA GLY A 259 16.24 1.75 -22.83
C GLY A 259 16.13 3.15 -22.25
N ARG A 260 14.91 3.64 -22.00
CA ARG A 260 14.70 4.97 -21.41
C ARG A 260 15.07 5.08 -19.93
N ALA A 261 15.01 4.00 -19.15
CA ALA A 261 15.44 4.03 -17.75
C ALA A 261 16.97 3.89 -17.68
N LYS A 262 17.62 4.85 -17.03
CA LYS A 262 19.09 5.03 -17.06
C LYS A 262 19.76 4.54 -15.79
N ASP A 263 21.03 4.23 -15.93
CA ASP A 263 21.92 3.81 -14.83
C ASP A 263 21.98 4.79 -13.65
N GLN A 264 21.82 6.09 -13.92
CA GLN A 264 21.76 7.12 -12.89
C GLN A 264 20.32 7.28 -12.37
N PHE A 265 20.11 7.11 -11.07
CA PHE A 265 18.82 7.39 -10.43
C PHE A 265 18.81 8.80 -9.83
N ARG A 266 17.72 9.53 -10.11
CA ARG A 266 17.48 10.88 -9.61
C ARG A 266 16.20 10.91 -8.78
N ASP A 267 16.22 11.70 -7.72
CA ASP A 267 15.04 11.94 -6.90
C ASP A 267 13.90 12.52 -7.75
N PRO A 268 12.70 11.90 -7.76
CA PRO A 268 11.60 12.33 -8.63
C PRO A 268 11.05 13.75 -8.35
N ILE A 269 11.32 14.33 -7.18
CA ILE A 269 10.82 15.65 -6.78
C ILE A 269 11.92 16.70 -6.99
N THR A 270 13.10 16.47 -6.44
CA THR A 270 14.20 17.44 -6.42
C THR A 270 15.13 17.34 -7.64
N ASN A 271 15.03 16.26 -8.41
CA ASN A 271 15.89 15.93 -9.54
C ASN A 271 17.39 15.78 -9.18
N SER A 272 17.70 15.71 -7.88
CA SER A 272 19.06 15.46 -7.38
C SER A 272 19.50 14.04 -7.68
N VAL A 273 20.80 13.82 -7.94
CA VAL A 273 21.33 12.47 -8.19
C VAL A 273 21.44 11.74 -6.86
N LEU A 274 20.72 10.62 -6.72
CA LEU A 274 20.77 9.77 -5.53
C LEU A 274 21.70 8.57 -5.74
N LEU A 275 21.70 7.97 -6.93
CA LEU A 275 22.61 6.90 -7.32
C LEU A 275 23.33 7.30 -8.62
N SER A 276 24.65 7.34 -8.59
CA SER A 276 25.46 7.68 -9.77
C SER A 276 25.61 6.53 -10.77
N SER A 277 25.38 5.29 -10.31
CA SER A 277 25.54 4.04 -11.05
C SER A 277 24.77 2.91 -10.37
N TYR A 278 24.47 1.86 -11.13
CA TYR A 278 23.63 0.71 -10.81
C TYR A 278 22.21 1.08 -10.36
N GLY A 279 21.71 2.24 -10.80
CA GLY A 279 20.40 2.82 -10.47
C GLY A 279 19.32 2.59 -11.52
N GLY A 280 19.57 1.74 -12.52
CA GLY A 280 18.63 1.44 -13.60
C GLY A 280 17.26 1.01 -13.10
N LEU A 281 17.22 0.18 -12.04
CA LEU A 281 15.98 -0.34 -11.50
C LEU A 281 15.16 0.76 -10.80
N GLU A 282 15.80 1.54 -9.93
CA GLU A 282 15.15 2.68 -9.29
C GLU A 282 14.59 3.66 -10.32
N SER A 283 15.35 3.91 -11.40
CA SER A 283 14.92 4.74 -12.51
C SER A 283 13.70 4.17 -13.24
N GLN A 284 13.54 2.85 -13.37
CA GLN A 284 12.36 2.28 -14.03
C GLN A 284 11.12 2.32 -13.14
N SER A 285 11.27 2.06 -11.84
CA SER A 285 10.14 1.89 -10.92
C SER A 285 9.27 3.15 -10.78
N VAL A 286 9.79 4.32 -11.16
CA VAL A 286 9.08 5.60 -11.02
C VAL A 286 8.12 5.93 -12.17
N PHE A 287 8.20 5.24 -13.32
CA PHE A 287 7.34 5.56 -14.47
C PHE A 287 5.91 4.99 -14.35
N PRO A 288 5.71 3.70 -14.04
CA PRO A 288 4.37 3.11 -14.08
C PRO A 288 3.34 3.75 -13.13
N PRO A 289 3.66 4.10 -11.86
CA PRO A 289 2.71 4.75 -10.95
C PRO A 289 2.10 6.06 -11.46
N MET A 290 2.84 6.74 -12.35
CA MET A 290 2.50 8.04 -12.95
C MET A 290 1.81 7.91 -14.32
N SER A 291 1.85 6.73 -14.93
CA SER A 291 1.35 6.50 -16.29
C SER A 291 -0.16 6.32 -16.28
N THR A 292 -0.87 7.17 -17.01
CA THR A 292 -2.34 7.19 -17.06
C THR A 292 -2.93 5.95 -17.72
N ALA A 293 -2.13 5.22 -18.50
CA ALA A 293 -2.52 3.97 -19.15
C ALA A 293 -2.17 2.73 -18.31
N GLU A 294 -1.32 2.88 -17.30
CA GLU A 294 -0.83 1.76 -16.48
C GLU A 294 -1.42 1.79 -15.06
N MET A 295 -1.11 2.81 -14.26
CA MET A 295 -1.48 2.85 -12.83
C MET A 295 -2.01 4.20 -12.35
N GLY A 296 -1.91 5.28 -13.14
CA GLY A 296 -2.25 6.64 -12.72
C GLY A 296 -3.56 7.15 -13.29
N HIS A 297 -4.09 8.20 -12.66
CA HIS A 297 -5.16 9.03 -13.23
C HIS A 297 -4.55 10.24 -13.95
N LEU A 298 -5.35 10.98 -14.71
CA LEU A 298 -4.93 12.24 -15.33
C LEU A 298 -4.48 13.24 -14.25
N GLY A 299 -3.28 13.78 -14.40
CA GLY A 299 -2.70 14.75 -13.45
C GLY A 299 -2.13 14.15 -12.16
N ARG A 300 -1.94 12.83 -12.10
CA ARG A 300 -1.31 12.20 -10.93
C ARG A 300 0.11 12.72 -10.67
N ASP A 301 0.49 12.82 -9.40
CA ASP A 301 1.79 13.27 -8.95
C ASP A 301 2.36 12.41 -7.81
N TRP A 302 3.64 12.61 -7.50
CA TRP A 302 4.31 11.88 -6.44
C TRP A 302 3.83 12.22 -5.03
N PRO A 303 3.57 13.49 -4.67
CA PRO A 303 2.97 13.84 -3.38
C PRO A 303 1.68 13.06 -3.09
N SER A 304 0.75 12.96 -4.05
CA SER A 304 -0.48 12.19 -3.86
C SER A 304 -0.26 10.67 -3.75
N ILE A 305 0.77 10.12 -4.41
CA ILE A 305 1.15 8.71 -4.24
C ILE A 305 1.73 8.47 -2.83
N VAL A 306 2.61 9.36 -2.38
CA VAL A 306 3.24 9.28 -1.06
C VAL A 306 2.20 9.36 0.05
N ASP A 307 1.31 10.34 -0.03
CA ASP A 307 0.21 10.52 0.93
C ASP A 307 -0.68 9.27 0.99
N ARG A 308 -1.11 8.78 -0.17
CA ARG A 308 -1.89 7.54 -0.25
C ARG A 308 -1.18 6.36 0.39
N ILE A 309 0.08 6.12 0.08
CA ILE A 309 0.83 4.98 0.63
C ILE A 309 1.07 5.16 2.12
N GLY A 310 1.42 6.36 2.58
CA GLY A 310 1.57 6.68 4.01
C GLY A 310 0.32 6.35 4.83
N ASN A 311 -0.86 6.65 4.27
CA ASN A 311 -2.16 6.44 4.92
C ASN A 311 -2.77 5.04 4.66
N SER A 312 -2.12 4.20 3.86
CA SER A 312 -2.61 2.86 3.54
C SER A 312 -2.05 1.81 4.50
N ARG A 313 -2.85 0.80 4.81
CA ARG A 313 -2.32 -0.42 5.43
C ARG A 313 -1.60 -1.27 4.37
N PRO A 314 -0.37 -1.76 4.60
CA PRO A 314 0.34 -2.62 3.65
C PRO A 314 -0.49 -3.82 3.18
N LEU A 315 -0.58 -4.01 1.86
CA LEU A 315 -1.27 -5.15 1.23
C LEU A 315 -2.74 -5.34 1.67
N ALA A 316 -3.44 -4.26 2.03
CA ALA A 316 -4.81 -4.33 2.57
C ALA A 316 -5.83 -5.00 1.64
N LEU A 317 -5.57 -4.96 0.32
CA LEU A 317 -6.43 -5.53 -0.72
C LEU A 317 -6.03 -6.95 -1.12
N ALA A 318 -4.80 -7.35 -0.79
CA ALA A 318 -4.26 -8.64 -1.18
C ALA A 318 -4.75 -9.75 -0.23
N HIS A 319 -4.72 -10.98 -0.71
CA HIS A 319 -5.04 -12.18 0.06
C HIS A 319 -3.98 -13.25 -0.17
N ASP A 320 -4.04 -14.34 0.58
CA ASP A 320 -3.04 -15.43 0.55
C ASP A 320 -1.59 -14.90 0.64
N ILE A 321 -1.36 -13.91 1.52
CA ILE A 321 -0.04 -13.30 1.70
C ILE A 321 0.95 -14.38 2.19
N PRO A 322 2.13 -14.54 1.55
CA PRO A 322 3.11 -15.54 1.98
C PRO A 322 3.45 -15.39 3.46
N ALA A 323 3.52 -16.51 4.18
CA ALA A 323 3.67 -16.52 5.64
C ALA A 323 4.85 -15.67 6.12
N GLY A 324 6.02 -15.80 5.51
CA GLY A 324 7.18 -14.96 5.84
C GLY A 324 6.94 -13.46 5.65
N LEU A 325 6.21 -13.06 4.61
CA LEU A 325 5.85 -11.66 4.39
C LEU A 325 4.83 -11.18 5.42
N SER A 326 3.78 -11.97 5.69
CA SER A 326 2.77 -11.65 6.71
C SER A 326 3.37 -11.55 8.11
N ASN A 327 4.27 -12.47 8.48
CA ASN A 327 4.99 -12.48 9.74
C ASN A 327 5.92 -11.27 9.88
N TRP A 328 6.61 -10.87 8.82
CA TRP A 328 7.46 -9.68 8.86
C TRP A 328 6.63 -8.39 8.91
N LEU A 329 5.50 -8.32 8.20
CA LEU A 329 4.59 -7.18 8.29
C LEU A 329 4.05 -7.03 9.72
N SER A 330 3.57 -8.11 10.33
CA SER A 330 3.11 -8.15 11.74
C SER A 330 2.14 -7.01 12.11
N GLY A 331 1.26 -6.61 11.20
CA GLY A 331 0.28 -5.54 11.41
C GLY A 331 0.82 -4.11 11.33
N ARG A 332 2.11 -3.93 11.04
CA ARG A 332 2.77 -2.62 10.97
C ARG A 332 2.32 -1.81 9.75
N ASP A 333 2.27 -0.51 9.91
CA ASP A 333 1.98 0.45 8.82
C ASP A 333 3.22 0.74 7.96
N TYR A 334 3.05 1.48 6.86
CA TYR A 334 4.18 1.83 6.01
C TYR A 334 5.22 2.67 6.75
N ALA A 335 4.85 3.64 7.60
CA ALA A 335 5.81 4.46 8.31
C ALA A 335 6.81 3.62 9.14
N GLN A 336 6.31 2.62 9.86
CA GLN A 336 7.13 1.67 10.62
C GLN A 336 8.02 0.81 9.71
N LEU A 337 7.51 0.35 8.57
CA LEU A 337 8.30 -0.44 7.61
C LEU A 337 9.40 0.39 6.93
N PHE A 338 9.12 1.65 6.59
CA PHE A 338 10.11 2.59 6.06
C PHE A 338 11.16 2.94 7.13
N ALA A 339 10.76 3.09 8.40
CA ALA A 339 11.69 3.28 9.51
C ALA A 339 12.65 2.09 9.66
N GLU A 340 12.17 0.85 9.56
CA GLU A 340 13.05 -0.33 9.58
C GLU A 340 13.98 -0.39 8.35
N ALA A 341 13.46 -0.08 7.15
CA ALA A 341 14.21 -0.23 5.90
C ALA A 341 15.22 0.91 5.62
N PHE A 342 14.91 2.14 6.04
CA PHE A 342 15.66 3.35 5.72
C PHE A 342 16.12 4.15 6.94
N GLY A 343 15.74 3.73 8.14
CA GLY A 343 16.12 4.38 9.41
C GLY A 343 15.21 5.53 9.84
N THR A 344 14.22 5.91 9.02
CA THR A 344 13.27 6.98 9.34
C THR A 344 11.89 6.70 8.70
N PRO A 345 10.78 7.18 9.29
CA PRO A 345 9.44 6.75 8.90
C PRO A 345 8.91 7.37 7.60
N GLU A 346 9.59 8.36 7.03
CA GLU A 346 9.03 9.12 5.91
C GLU A 346 8.94 8.26 4.65
N VAL A 347 7.74 8.19 4.09
CA VAL A 347 7.49 7.64 2.76
C VAL A 347 7.93 8.67 1.73
N THR A 348 8.81 8.32 0.80
CA THR A 348 9.23 9.22 -0.29
C THR A 348 9.28 8.49 -1.63
N PRO A 349 9.16 9.20 -2.77
CA PRO A 349 9.24 8.57 -4.09
C PRO A 349 10.55 7.81 -4.30
N ALA A 350 11.66 8.40 -3.84
CA ALA A 350 12.97 7.79 -3.90
C ALA A 350 13.05 6.50 -3.09
N ARG A 351 12.47 6.47 -1.88
CA ARG A 351 12.47 5.27 -1.03
C ARG A 351 11.54 4.18 -1.55
N ILE A 352 10.39 4.54 -2.12
CA ILE A 352 9.50 3.60 -2.84
C ILE A 352 10.29 2.92 -3.97
N ALA A 353 10.93 3.71 -4.83
CA ALA A 353 11.72 3.20 -5.95
C ALA A 353 12.90 2.32 -5.48
N MET A 354 13.65 2.77 -4.47
CA MET A 354 14.76 2.01 -3.88
C MET A 354 14.33 0.69 -3.25
N ALA A 355 13.18 0.65 -2.58
CA ALA A 355 12.64 -0.58 -1.99
C ALA A 355 12.25 -1.58 -3.11
N ILE A 356 11.45 -1.15 -4.09
CA ILE A 356 11.03 -1.98 -5.23
C ILE A 356 12.26 -2.53 -5.98
N ALA A 357 13.22 -1.66 -6.31
CA ALA A 357 14.46 -2.07 -6.97
C ALA A 357 15.28 -3.06 -6.13
N THR A 358 15.27 -2.94 -4.80
CA THR A 358 15.94 -3.91 -3.91
C THR A 358 15.27 -5.28 -4.00
N HIS A 359 13.94 -5.33 -4.01
CA HIS A 359 13.20 -6.58 -4.23
C HIS A 359 13.52 -7.20 -5.59
N GLU A 360 13.47 -6.41 -6.68
CA GLU A 360 13.75 -6.93 -8.02
C GLU A 360 15.16 -7.50 -8.16
N ARG A 361 16.15 -6.96 -7.43
CA ARG A 361 17.52 -7.51 -7.39
C ARG A 361 17.62 -8.87 -6.72
N THR A 362 16.67 -9.28 -5.89
CA THR A 362 16.64 -10.62 -5.29
C THR A 362 16.06 -11.69 -6.22
N LEU A 363 15.51 -11.31 -7.37
CA LEU A 363 14.76 -12.19 -8.26
C LEU A 363 15.62 -12.72 -9.42
N PHE A 364 16.71 -13.38 -9.07
CA PHE A 364 17.60 -14.03 -10.03
C PHE A 364 17.35 -15.54 -10.11
N SER A 365 17.08 -16.01 -11.32
CA SER A 365 16.72 -17.40 -11.66
C SER A 365 17.95 -18.21 -12.04
N ASP A 366 18.71 -18.63 -11.04
CA ASP A 366 20.03 -19.26 -11.14
C ASP A 366 20.03 -20.79 -10.98
N GLN A 367 18.87 -21.45 -11.06
CA GLN A 367 18.71 -22.89 -10.88
C GLN A 367 18.05 -23.57 -12.10
N THR A 368 18.34 -23.10 -13.31
CA THR A 368 17.85 -23.74 -14.54
C THR A 368 18.64 -25.03 -14.84
N PRO A 369 18.08 -25.99 -15.61
CA PRO A 369 18.87 -27.14 -16.06
C PRO A 369 20.11 -26.75 -16.89
N LEU A 370 20.09 -25.59 -17.57
CA LEU A 370 21.27 -25.05 -18.23
C LEU A 370 22.37 -24.64 -17.24
N ASP A 371 22.03 -24.08 -16.09
CA ASP A 371 23.01 -23.76 -15.03
C ASP A 371 23.67 -25.06 -14.52
N ARG A 372 22.85 -26.08 -14.27
CA ARG A 372 23.32 -27.39 -13.80
C ARG A 372 24.16 -28.11 -14.85
N TRP A 373 23.76 -28.06 -16.12
CA TRP A 373 24.56 -28.58 -17.24
C TRP A 373 25.92 -27.89 -17.35
N SER A 374 25.94 -26.55 -17.26
CA SER A 374 27.18 -25.76 -17.35
C SER A 374 28.14 -26.06 -16.19
N ALA A 375 27.59 -26.46 -15.05
CA ALA A 375 28.31 -26.90 -13.86
C ALA A 375 28.64 -28.41 -13.85
N GLN A 376 28.30 -29.16 -14.92
CA GLN A 376 28.47 -30.62 -15.04
C GLN A 376 27.69 -31.44 -13.98
N LEU A 377 26.55 -30.91 -13.53
CA LEU A 377 25.69 -31.53 -12.50
C LEU A 377 24.48 -32.26 -13.08
N GLU A 378 24.10 -31.94 -14.31
CA GLU A 378 22.98 -32.55 -15.03
C GLU A 378 23.33 -32.65 -16.52
N SER A 379 22.76 -33.63 -17.23
CA SER A 379 22.88 -33.71 -18.69
C SER A 379 21.62 -33.17 -19.37
N LEU A 380 21.81 -32.45 -20.48
CA LEU A 380 20.71 -32.17 -21.40
C LEU A 380 20.32 -33.45 -22.15
N THR A 381 19.06 -33.57 -22.53
CA THR A 381 18.62 -34.64 -23.44
C THR A 381 19.30 -34.49 -24.80
N THR A 382 19.37 -35.57 -25.58
CA THR A 382 19.96 -35.55 -26.92
C THR A 382 19.36 -34.45 -27.81
N GLN A 383 18.04 -34.24 -27.74
CA GLN A 383 17.35 -33.23 -28.53
C GLN A 383 17.67 -31.80 -28.06
N GLU A 384 17.73 -31.57 -26.75
CA GLU A 384 18.12 -30.27 -26.18
C GLU A 384 19.58 -29.92 -26.50
N GLU A 385 20.48 -30.90 -26.45
CA GLU A 385 21.89 -30.71 -26.80
C GLU A 385 22.09 -30.42 -28.30
N GLN A 386 21.33 -31.08 -29.16
CA GLN A 386 21.24 -30.73 -30.58
C GLN A 386 20.74 -29.29 -30.77
N GLY A 387 19.70 -28.89 -30.02
CA GLY A 387 19.15 -27.54 -30.02
C GLY A 387 20.17 -26.48 -29.60
N ARG A 388 20.89 -26.73 -28.50
CA ARG A 388 21.98 -25.88 -28.01
C ARG A 388 23.08 -25.72 -29.05
N THR A 389 23.48 -26.81 -29.71
CA THR A 389 24.49 -26.78 -30.77
C THR A 389 24.02 -25.95 -31.96
N ILE A 390 22.75 -26.07 -32.36
CA ILE A 390 22.15 -25.24 -33.42
C ILE A 390 22.13 -23.76 -33.00
N PHE A 391 21.75 -23.45 -31.77
CA PHE A 391 21.71 -22.09 -31.24
C PHE A 391 23.09 -21.40 -31.32
N VAL A 392 24.17 -22.13 -31.00
CA VAL A 392 25.54 -21.64 -31.15
C VAL A 392 25.94 -21.53 -32.63
N ALA A 393 25.67 -22.56 -33.43
CA ALA A 393 26.05 -22.60 -34.85
C ALA A 393 25.37 -21.51 -35.70
N GLN A 394 24.13 -21.14 -35.35
CA GLN A 394 23.38 -20.05 -36.01
C GLN A 394 23.68 -18.66 -35.42
N GLN A 395 24.73 -18.53 -34.60
CA GLN A 395 25.21 -17.27 -34.02
C GLN A 395 24.18 -16.55 -33.12
N CYS A 396 23.19 -17.27 -32.59
CA CYS A 396 22.21 -16.71 -31.65
C CYS A 396 22.93 -16.13 -30.41
N THR A 397 24.03 -16.75 -29.99
CA THR A 397 24.87 -16.34 -28.85
C THR A 397 25.51 -14.96 -28.98
N PHE A 398 25.57 -14.36 -30.18
CA PHE A 398 26.09 -13.00 -30.31
C PHE A 398 25.18 -11.99 -29.60
N CYS A 399 23.86 -12.15 -29.76
CA CYS A 399 22.87 -11.36 -29.03
C CYS A 399 22.49 -12.02 -27.71
N HIS A 400 22.32 -13.34 -27.72
CA HIS A 400 21.79 -14.13 -26.61
C HIS A 400 22.86 -15.03 -25.97
N GLY A 401 24.02 -14.46 -25.65
CA GLY A 401 25.14 -15.16 -24.99
C GLY A 401 25.24 -14.84 -23.50
N GLY A 402 26.25 -15.41 -22.84
CA GLY A 402 26.55 -15.13 -21.43
C GLY A 402 25.51 -15.70 -20.47
N ALA A 403 25.65 -15.34 -19.19
CA ALA A 403 24.84 -15.94 -18.12
C ALA A 403 23.34 -15.66 -18.26
N LEU A 404 22.95 -14.51 -18.85
CA LEU A 404 21.55 -14.12 -19.04
C LEU A 404 20.93 -14.64 -20.33
N LEU A 405 21.75 -15.21 -21.23
CA LEU A 405 21.38 -15.39 -22.63
C LEU A 405 20.90 -14.07 -23.26
N SER A 406 21.63 -13.01 -22.96
CA SER A 406 21.49 -11.67 -23.52
C SER A 406 22.79 -10.90 -23.32
N ASN A 407 23.14 -10.08 -24.31
CA ASN A 407 24.24 -9.13 -24.24
C ASN A 407 23.81 -7.73 -23.78
N ASP A 408 22.54 -7.56 -23.42
CA ASP A 408 21.95 -6.32 -22.91
C ASP A 408 22.02 -5.12 -23.89
N THR A 409 22.21 -5.40 -25.19
CA THR A 409 22.27 -4.37 -26.26
C THR A 409 20.95 -4.22 -27.01
N PHE A 410 20.89 -3.24 -27.93
CA PHE A 410 19.70 -2.91 -28.71
C PHE A 410 19.87 -3.32 -30.17
N GLN A 411 18.89 -4.03 -30.72
CA GLN A 411 18.92 -4.55 -32.09
C GLN A 411 17.58 -4.33 -32.79
N ASN A 412 17.62 -4.07 -34.10
CA ASN A 412 16.45 -4.15 -34.95
C ASN A 412 16.46 -5.53 -35.62
N VAL A 413 15.44 -6.32 -35.34
CA VAL A 413 15.30 -7.70 -35.85
C VAL A 413 14.22 -7.83 -36.92
N GLY A 414 13.57 -6.73 -37.34
CA GLY A 414 12.54 -6.77 -38.38
C GLY A 414 11.22 -7.40 -37.93
N VAL A 415 10.81 -7.18 -36.67
CA VAL A 415 9.53 -7.65 -36.12
C VAL A 415 8.35 -6.77 -36.52
N ARG A 416 8.63 -5.49 -36.84
CA ARG A 416 7.63 -4.47 -37.21
C ARG A 416 8.29 -3.39 -38.10
N PRO A 417 7.55 -2.69 -38.97
CA PRO A 417 8.06 -1.50 -39.65
C PRO A 417 8.58 -0.45 -38.67
N THR A 418 9.71 0.17 -38.99
CA THR A 418 10.34 1.14 -38.09
C THR A 418 9.60 2.48 -37.99
N THR A 419 8.67 2.74 -38.90
CA THR A 419 7.77 3.89 -38.89
C THR A 419 6.70 3.78 -37.80
N ASP A 420 6.36 2.55 -37.41
CA ASP A 420 5.24 2.26 -36.52
C ASP A 420 5.68 2.34 -35.05
N ASP A 421 6.89 1.86 -34.76
CA ASP A 421 7.55 2.08 -33.47
C ASP A 421 9.05 2.31 -33.70
N PRO A 422 9.54 3.56 -33.58
CA PRO A 422 10.95 3.88 -33.76
C PRO A 422 11.85 3.35 -32.62
N GLY A 423 11.28 2.76 -31.56
CA GLY A 423 12.03 2.14 -30.47
C GLY A 423 13.03 3.09 -29.83
N ARG A 424 14.27 2.62 -29.66
CA ARG A 424 15.37 3.43 -29.14
C ARG A 424 15.65 4.71 -29.94
N GLY A 425 15.40 4.71 -31.25
CA GLY A 425 15.65 5.87 -32.11
C GLY A 425 14.86 7.12 -31.69
N ALA A 426 13.67 6.96 -31.10
CA ALA A 426 12.92 8.09 -30.54
C ALA A 426 13.61 8.75 -29.34
N LEU A 427 14.43 8.00 -28.60
CA LEU A 427 15.16 8.52 -27.44
C LEU A 427 16.50 9.16 -27.84
N THR A 428 17.21 8.55 -28.79
CA THR A 428 18.58 8.96 -29.15
C THR A 428 18.62 9.98 -30.28
N GLY A 429 17.60 10.03 -31.14
CA GLY A 429 17.61 10.83 -32.38
C GLY A 429 18.60 10.33 -33.43
N ILE A 430 19.28 9.19 -33.20
CA ILE A 430 20.28 8.63 -34.10
C ILE A 430 19.58 7.69 -35.09
N GLY A 431 19.74 7.94 -36.39
CA GLY A 431 19.08 7.14 -37.44
C GLY A 431 19.39 5.63 -37.37
N ALA A 432 20.60 5.25 -36.93
CA ALA A 432 20.98 3.85 -36.76
C ALA A 432 20.18 3.12 -35.65
N ASP A 433 19.63 3.84 -34.69
CA ASP A 433 18.88 3.29 -33.55
C ASP A 433 17.37 3.13 -33.82
N ILE A 434 16.88 3.61 -34.96
CA ILE A 434 15.47 3.53 -35.35
C ILE A 434 15.01 2.06 -35.42
N GLY A 435 13.94 1.71 -34.70
CA GLY A 435 13.41 0.35 -34.61
C GLY A 435 14.28 -0.62 -33.82
N ARG A 436 15.34 -0.14 -33.14
CA ARG A 436 16.13 -0.99 -32.25
C ARG A 436 15.44 -1.14 -30.89
N PHE A 437 15.38 -2.38 -30.43
CA PHE A 437 14.86 -2.74 -29.12
C PHE A 437 15.87 -3.58 -28.37
N LYS A 438 15.79 -3.52 -27.05
CA LYS A 438 16.63 -4.28 -26.14
C LYS A 438 16.53 -5.77 -26.43
N THR A 439 17.66 -6.44 -26.43
CA THR A 439 17.77 -7.90 -26.52
C THR A 439 17.31 -8.50 -25.19
N PRO A 440 16.16 -9.18 -25.13
CA PRO A 440 15.64 -9.69 -23.86
C PRO A 440 16.45 -10.91 -23.39
N PRO A 441 16.61 -11.12 -22.07
CA PRO A 441 17.19 -12.36 -21.52
C PRO A 441 16.28 -13.55 -21.86
N LEU A 442 16.85 -14.70 -22.21
CA LEU A 442 16.07 -15.90 -22.59
C LEU A 442 15.77 -16.85 -21.41
N ARG A 443 16.26 -16.56 -20.21
CA ARG A 443 15.84 -17.32 -19.01
C ARG A 443 14.33 -17.22 -18.80
N ASN A 444 13.70 -18.36 -18.49
CA ASN A 444 12.27 -18.55 -18.32
C ASN A 444 11.43 -18.19 -19.55
N LEU A 445 12.00 -18.28 -20.77
CA LEU A 445 11.32 -17.89 -22.01
C LEU A 445 9.99 -18.61 -22.21
N GLU A 446 9.96 -19.93 -21.98
CA GLU A 446 8.78 -20.77 -22.18
C GLU A 446 7.56 -20.31 -21.38
N LEU A 447 7.77 -19.71 -20.21
CA LEU A 447 6.69 -19.27 -19.33
C LEU A 447 6.00 -17.99 -19.81
N ARG A 448 6.63 -17.20 -20.69
CA ARG A 448 6.24 -15.80 -20.89
C ARG A 448 4.92 -15.58 -21.60
N GLY A 449 4.57 -16.44 -22.56
CA GLY A 449 3.44 -16.27 -23.49
C GLY A 449 3.53 -14.96 -24.29
N ASN A 450 3.23 -14.96 -25.59
CA ASN A 450 3.27 -13.75 -26.42
C ASN A 450 4.68 -13.05 -26.47
N TYR A 451 5.37 -13.11 -27.60
CA TYR A 451 6.79 -12.72 -27.69
C TYR A 451 7.02 -11.37 -28.38
N PHE A 452 8.26 -10.85 -28.18
CA PHE A 452 8.73 -9.53 -28.61
C PHE A 452 8.02 -8.35 -27.94
N HIS A 453 8.45 -7.12 -28.25
CA HIS A 453 7.86 -5.88 -27.75
C HIS A 453 6.41 -5.67 -28.19
N THR A 454 5.93 -6.42 -29.18
CA THR A 454 4.56 -6.36 -29.72
C THR A 454 3.63 -7.41 -29.13
N GLY A 455 4.17 -8.48 -28.52
CA GLY A 455 3.40 -9.64 -28.10
C GLY A 455 2.77 -10.46 -29.24
N ARG A 456 3.14 -10.20 -30.50
CA ARG A 456 2.45 -10.74 -31.71
C ARG A 456 2.47 -12.27 -31.83
N PHE A 457 3.53 -12.91 -31.36
CA PHE A 457 3.76 -14.35 -31.57
C PHE A 457 3.37 -15.12 -30.30
N ALA A 458 2.44 -16.07 -30.38
CA ALA A 458 1.90 -16.73 -29.19
C ALA A 458 2.81 -17.83 -28.63
N ALA A 459 3.61 -18.48 -29.48
CA ALA A 459 4.44 -19.63 -29.12
C ALA A 459 5.93 -19.44 -29.45
N VAL A 460 6.82 -20.17 -28.75
CA VAL A 460 8.27 -20.16 -29.01
C VAL A 460 8.57 -20.66 -30.43
N GLU A 461 7.76 -21.60 -30.90
CA GLU A 461 7.78 -22.16 -32.25
C GLU A 461 7.62 -21.05 -33.30
N ASP A 462 6.71 -20.10 -33.07
CA ASP A 462 6.49 -18.97 -33.98
C ASP A 462 7.70 -18.03 -34.03
N VAL A 463 8.37 -17.85 -32.89
CA VAL A 463 9.62 -17.08 -32.79
C VAL A 463 10.75 -17.76 -33.55
N VAL A 464 10.89 -19.08 -33.41
CA VAL A 464 11.87 -19.85 -34.18
C VAL A 464 11.58 -19.77 -35.67
N GLU A 465 10.31 -19.85 -36.09
CA GLU A 465 9.94 -19.70 -37.50
C GLU A 465 10.20 -18.28 -38.01
N PHE A 466 10.01 -17.25 -37.17
CA PHE A 466 10.33 -15.85 -37.50
C PHE A 466 11.80 -15.68 -37.85
N TYR A 467 12.70 -16.20 -37.01
CA TYR A 467 14.13 -16.14 -37.32
C TYR A 467 14.49 -17.06 -38.49
N ASN A 468 13.86 -18.23 -38.62
CA ASN A 468 14.14 -19.18 -39.70
C ASN A 468 13.90 -18.59 -41.09
N ARG A 469 12.88 -17.74 -41.24
CA ARG A 469 12.57 -17.02 -42.50
C ARG A 469 13.30 -15.67 -42.67
N GLY A 470 14.08 -15.24 -41.67
CA GLY A 470 14.89 -14.02 -41.74
C GLY A 470 14.18 -12.73 -41.34
N GLY A 471 13.16 -12.80 -40.48
CA GLY A 471 12.36 -11.65 -40.06
C GLY A 471 11.20 -11.34 -41.01
N ASP A 472 10.31 -10.44 -40.59
CA ASP A 472 9.07 -10.11 -41.34
C ASP A 472 9.17 -8.77 -42.07
N PHE A 473 9.96 -7.82 -41.54
CA PHE A 473 10.02 -6.44 -42.04
C PHE A 473 11.47 -6.01 -42.29
N PRO A 474 11.92 -5.98 -43.55
CA PRO A 474 13.27 -5.53 -43.88
C PRO A 474 13.39 -4.00 -43.72
N ALA A 475 14.53 -3.56 -43.20
CA ALA A 475 14.92 -2.15 -43.15
C ALA A 475 16.45 -2.02 -43.23
N PRO A 476 17.01 -0.86 -43.62
CA PRO A 476 18.45 -0.68 -43.81
C PRO A 476 19.31 -0.97 -42.56
N ASN A 477 18.72 -0.90 -41.37
CA ASN A 477 19.41 -1.11 -40.10
C ASN A 477 18.94 -2.36 -39.34
N VAL A 478 18.20 -3.27 -39.98
CA VAL A 478 18.00 -4.63 -39.46
C VAL A 478 19.36 -5.31 -39.34
N ASP A 479 19.59 -5.99 -38.22
CA ASP A 479 20.86 -6.67 -37.97
C ASP A 479 21.11 -7.75 -39.04
N THR A 480 22.30 -7.72 -39.66
CA THR A 480 22.65 -8.59 -40.79
C THR A 480 22.65 -10.08 -40.46
N ARG A 481 22.63 -10.45 -39.17
CA ARG A 481 22.53 -11.84 -38.70
C ARG A 481 21.09 -12.35 -38.71
N VAL A 482 20.10 -11.45 -38.80
CA VAL A 482 18.71 -11.82 -39.09
C VAL A 482 18.61 -12.10 -40.59
N ARG A 483 18.75 -13.38 -40.93
CA ARG A 483 18.74 -13.92 -42.29
C ARG A 483 18.05 -15.27 -42.30
N PRO A 484 17.56 -15.76 -43.45
CA PRO A 484 17.02 -17.11 -43.54
C PRO A 484 18.02 -18.14 -43.00
N LEU A 485 17.59 -18.96 -42.04
CA LEU A 485 18.42 -19.98 -41.39
C LEU A 485 18.32 -21.34 -42.08
N ASN A 486 17.24 -21.57 -42.86
CA ASN A 486 16.97 -22.80 -43.60
C ASN A 486 17.06 -24.08 -42.74
N LEU A 487 16.57 -23.99 -41.49
CA LEU A 487 16.55 -25.12 -40.57
C LEU A 487 15.51 -26.15 -41.00
N THR A 488 15.86 -27.43 -40.96
CA THR A 488 14.91 -28.54 -41.14
C THR A 488 13.89 -28.60 -40.01
N VAL A 489 12.76 -29.29 -40.22
CA VAL A 489 11.72 -29.47 -39.18
C VAL A 489 12.31 -30.03 -37.87
N ALA A 490 13.18 -31.05 -37.98
CA ALA A 490 13.85 -31.65 -36.83
C ALA A 490 14.79 -30.67 -36.11
N GLN A 491 15.54 -29.85 -36.86
CA GLN A 491 16.41 -28.82 -36.27
C GLN A 491 15.62 -27.72 -35.56
N ARG A 492 14.48 -27.29 -36.12
CA ARG A 492 13.59 -26.33 -35.46
C ARG A 492 13.02 -26.91 -34.16
N ALA A 493 12.56 -28.16 -34.18
CA ALA A 493 12.08 -28.85 -32.98
C ALA A 493 13.19 -28.99 -31.91
N ALA A 494 14.42 -29.30 -32.31
CA ALA A 494 15.56 -29.36 -31.38
C ALA A 494 15.87 -27.99 -30.76
N LEU A 495 15.88 -26.92 -31.57
CA LEU A 495 16.08 -25.56 -31.08
C LEU A 495 15.00 -25.13 -30.08
N VAL A 496 13.73 -25.45 -30.37
CA VAL A 496 12.62 -25.21 -29.44
C VAL A 496 12.80 -25.98 -28.14
N ALA A 497 13.22 -27.26 -28.19
CA ALA A 497 13.49 -28.04 -26.99
C ALA A 497 14.56 -27.39 -26.09
N PHE A 498 15.61 -26.83 -26.70
CA PHE A 498 16.64 -26.08 -25.96
C PHE A 498 16.10 -24.79 -25.32
N LEU A 499 15.22 -24.06 -26.01
CA LEU A 499 14.65 -22.79 -25.56
C LEU A 499 13.57 -22.93 -24.47
N LYS A 500 13.17 -24.16 -24.16
CA LYS A 500 12.13 -24.50 -23.17
C LYS A 500 12.74 -24.93 -21.84
N ARG A 501 12.55 -26.18 -21.42
CA ARG A 501 13.00 -26.77 -20.14
C ARG A 501 14.41 -26.32 -19.72
N PRO A 502 15.45 -26.33 -20.59
CA PRO A 502 16.79 -25.97 -20.16
C PRO A 502 16.92 -24.55 -19.60
N LEU A 503 16.06 -23.62 -20.01
CA LEU A 503 16.10 -22.21 -19.60
C LEU A 503 15.12 -21.87 -18.48
N THR A 504 14.30 -22.82 -18.01
CA THR A 504 13.22 -22.59 -17.06
C THR A 504 13.61 -22.99 -15.65
N ASP A 505 13.64 -22.02 -14.73
CA ASP A 505 13.83 -22.26 -13.30
C ASP A 505 12.52 -22.72 -12.67
N GLN A 506 12.53 -23.87 -12.00
CA GLN A 506 11.31 -24.45 -11.43
C GLN A 506 10.74 -23.61 -10.29
N ARG A 507 11.58 -22.85 -9.57
CA ARG A 507 11.10 -21.95 -8.51
C ARG A 507 10.27 -20.81 -9.10
N VAL A 508 10.65 -20.33 -10.28
CA VAL A 508 9.87 -19.31 -11.02
C VAL A 508 8.54 -19.88 -11.49
N ALA A 509 8.56 -21.06 -12.12
CA ALA A 509 7.35 -21.71 -12.64
C ALA A 509 6.33 -22.06 -11.55
N GLN A 510 6.82 -22.39 -10.35
CA GLN A 510 6.00 -22.80 -9.21
C GLN A 510 5.77 -21.67 -8.19
N GLU A 511 6.28 -20.46 -8.45
CA GLU A 511 6.23 -19.31 -7.53
C GLU A 511 6.75 -19.66 -6.12
N LEU A 512 7.85 -20.41 -6.05
CA LEU A 512 8.55 -20.72 -4.80
C LEU A 512 9.48 -19.56 -4.40
N PRO A 513 9.78 -19.37 -3.11
CA PRO A 513 10.70 -18.34 -2.66
C PRO A 513 12.04 -18.34 -3.43
N PRO A 514 12.56 -17.16 -3.84
CA PRO A 514 12.07 -15.82 -3.53
C PRO A 514 10.98 -15.27 -4.48
N PHE A 515 10.46 -16.10 -5.39
CA PHE A 515 9.46 -15.73 -6.40
C PHE A 515 8.01 -15.92 -5.93
N ASP A 516 7.82 -16.28 -4.67
CA ASP A 516 6.51 -16.37 -4.02
C ASP A 516 5.86 -14.99 -3.90
N ARG A 517 4.52 -14.96 -3.91
CA ARG A 517 3.74 -13.72 -3.97
C ARG A 517 2.40 -13.85 -3.26
N PRO A 518 1.79 -12.75 -2.84
CA PRO A 518 0.37 -12.74 -2.50
C PRO A 518 -0.50 -12.91 -3.76
N LYS A 519 -1.79 -13.14 -3.56
CA LYS A 519 -2.82 -12.95 -4.60
C LYS A 519 -3.41 -11.56 -4.50
N LEU A 520 -3.59 -10.93 -5.65
CA LEU A 520 -4.12 -9.58 -5.78
C LEU A 520 -5.64 -9.56 -5.64
N PHE A 521 -6.24 -8.41 -5.30
CA PHE A 521 -7.70 -8.27 -5.29
C PHE A 521 -8.29 -8.58 -6.67
N THR A 522 -7.61 -8.20 -7.75
CA THR A 522 -8.03 -8.50 -9.13
C THR A 522 -8.02 -9.99 -9.49
N GLU A 523 -7.41 -10.86 -8.66
CA GLU A 523 -7.49 -12.33 -8.78
C GLU A 523 -8.59 -12.94 -7.89
N SER A 524 -9.29 -12.12 -7.10
CA SER A 524 -10.24 -12.58 -6.08
C SER A 524 -11.69 -12.64 -6.59
N ALA A 525 -12.56 -13.28 -5.80
CA ALA A 525 -14.01 -13.26 -6.02
C ALA A 525 -14.69 -11.94 -5.62
N PHE A 526 -13.94 -10.98 -5.04
CA PHE A 526 -14.49 -9.69 -4.61
C PHE A 526 -14.54 -8.65 -5.74
N VAL A 527 -13.92 -8.93 -6.90
CA VAL A 527 -14.05 -8.08 -8.08
C VAL A 527 -15.53 -7.98 -8.47
N PRO A 528 -16.11 -6.76 -8.57
CA PRO A 528 -17.51 -6.62 -8.95
C PRO A 528 -17.80 -7.31 -10.28
N THR A 529 -18.97 -7.93 -10.38
CA THR A 529 -19.41 -8.67 -11.57
C THR A 529 -20.61 -8.00 -12.23
N ILE A 530 -20.69 -8.11 -13.56
CA ILE A 530 -21.79 -7.54 -14.36
C ILE A 530 -22.51 -8.66 -15.09
N SER A 531 -23.74 -8.95 -14.68
CA SER A 531 -24.49 -10.13 -15.13
C SER A 531 -25.96 -9.82 -15.41
N GLY A 532 -26.71 -10.84 -15.83
CA GLY A 532 -28.14 -10.73 -16.10
C GLY A 532 -28.49 -9.88 -17.33
N THR A 533 -29.77 -9.54 -17.45
CA THR A 533 -30.32 -8.70 -18.52
C THR A 533 -30.49 -7.25 -18.05
N GLY A 534 -30.43 -6.32 -19.00
CA GLY A 534 -30.83 -4.92 -18.82
C GLY A 534 -32.12 -4.61 -19.58
N ARG A 535 -32.39 -3.32 -19.79
CA ARG A 535 -33.38 -2.84 -20.74
C ARG A 535 -32.68 -1.94 -21.75
N ASP A 536 -32.87 -2.27 -23.02
CA ASP A 536 -32.24 -1.57 -24.14
C ASP A 536 -32.70 -0.11 -24.21
N GLY A 537 -31.77 0.77 -24.55
CA GLY A 537 -32.06 2.15 -24.92
C GLY A 537 -32.43 2.31 -26.39
N THR A 538 -32.49 3.55 -26.85
CA THR A 538 -32.67 3.93 -28.26
C THR A 538 -31.63 3.27 -29.18
N ALA A 539 -30.43 3.00 -28.68
CA ALA A 539 -29.36 2.29 -29.40
C ALA A 539 -29.61 0.78 -29.56
N GLY A 540 -30.69 0.23 -29.02
CA GLY A 540 -31.01 -1.21 -29.12
C GLY A 540 -30.13 -2.11 -28.26
N VAL A 541 -29.38 -1.53 -27.31
CA VAL A 541 -28.55 -2.24 -26.34
C VAL A 541 -28.71 -1.59 -24.96
N PRO A 542 -28.51 -2.32 -23.85
CA PRO A 542 -28.61 -1.75 -22.52
C PRO A 542 -27.39 -0.86 -22.22
N PRO A 543 -27.53 0.17 -21.38
CA PRO A 543 -26.41 0.93 -20.83
C PRO A 543 -25.29 0.02 -20.33
N ASN A 544 -24.05 0.34 -20.69
CA ASN A 544 -22.89 -0.41 -20.29
C ASN A 544 -22.42 0.06 -18.90
N ALA A 545 -22.68 -0.75 -17.88
CA ALA A 545 -22.18 -0.50 -16.53
C ALA A 545 -20.71 -0.94 -16.39
N ILE A 546 -19.97 -0.27 -15.50
CA ILE A 546 -18.56 -0.57 -15.21
C ILE A 546 -18.34 -0.42 -13.71
N ALA A 547 -17.82 -1.45 -13.07
CA ALA A 547 -17.40 -1.44 -11.67
C ALA A 547 -16.22 -2.41 -11.55
N ILE A 548 -15.04 -1.89 -11.23
CA ILE A 548 -13.80 -2.70 -11.14
C ILE A 548 -13.00 -2.44 -9.86
N GLU A 549 -13.25 -1.32 -9.20
CA GLU A 549 -12.54 -0.90 -7.99
C GLU A 549 -12.92 -1.82 -6.81
N PRO A 550 -12.05 -1.95 -5.79
CA PRO A 550 -12.32 -2.81 -4.64
C PRO A 550 -13.48 -2.24 -3.80
N PRO A 551 -14.54 -3.02 -3.55
CA PRO A 551 -15.56 -2.70 -2.56
C PRO A 551 -15.04 -3.00 -1.14
N VAL A 552 -13.86 -2.46 -0.78
CA VAL A 552 -13.28 -2.68 0.55
C VAL A 552 -13.97 -1.76 1.58
N VAL A 553 -14.20 -2.26 2.78
CA VAL A 553 -14.71 -1.48 3.91
C VAL A 553 -13.84 -0.24 4.16
N GLY A 554 -14.46 0.91 4.43
CA GLY A 554 -13.76 2.19 4.56
C GLY A 554 -13.25 2.80 3.24
N ASN A 555 -13.60 2.23 2.07
CA ASN A 555 -13.25 2.85 0.79
C ASN A 555 -14.13 4.08 0.54
N ASP A 556 -13.58 5.27 0.74
CA ASP A 556 -14.21 6.56 0.47
C ASP A 556 -14.52 6.80 -1.02
N ARG A 557 -13.90 6.02 -1.92
CA ARG A 557 -14.04 6.17 -3.37
C ARG A 557 -14.21 4.83 -4.07
N PHE A 558 -15.40 4.25 -3.96
CA PHE A 558 -15.82 3.12 -4.78
C PHE A 558 -16.65 3.62 -5.98
N THR A 559 -16.05 3.61 -7.16
CA THR A 559 -16.64 4.21 -8.37
C THR A 559 -17.39 3.17 -9.19
N ILE A 560 -18.65 3.50 -9.54
CA ILE A 560 -19.46 2.76 -10.51
C ILE A 560 -19.78 3.70 -11.66
N ALA A 561 -19.41 3.32 -12.88
CA ALA A 561 -19.62 4.10 -14.08
C ALA A 561 -20.66 3.49 -15.02
N VAL A 562 -21.15 4.32 -15.93
CA VAL A 562 -22.05 3.95 -17.03
C VAL A 562 -21.61 4.62 -18.32
N SER A 563 -21.77 3.92 -19.44
CA SER A 563 -21.48 4.42 -20.78
C SER A 563 -22.44 3.83 -21.81
N ASN A 564 -22.31 4.27 -23.07
CA ASN A 564 -23.19 3.83 -24.16
C ASN A 564 -24.67 4.15 -23.87
N THR A 565 -24.91 5.41 -23.51
CA THR A 565 -26.25 5.91 -23.15
C THR A 565 -26.59 7.15 -23.97
N VAL A 566 -27.80 7.66 -23.78
CA VAL A 566 -28.15 9.01 -24.23
C VAL A 566 -27.36 10.04 -23.41
N GLY A 567 -26.61 10.92 -24.08
CA GLY A 567 -25.85 12.01 -23.48
C GLY A 567 -26.75 13.14 -22.99
N ALA A 568 -26.30 13.88 -21.96
CA ALA A 568 -27.08 14.90 -21.24
C ALA A 568 -28.38 14.40 -20.59
N ALA A 569 -28.62 13.08 -20.58
CA ALA A 569 -29.78 12.47 -19.93
C ALA A 569 -29.63 12.47 -18.41
N SER A 570 -30.77 12.48 -17.71
CA SER A 570 -30.81 12.18 -16.28
C SER A 570 -30.57 10.69 -16.07
N ALA A 571 -29.68 10.35 -15.14
CA ALA A 571 -29.37 8.98 -14.76
C ALA A 571 -29.45 8.81 -13.25
N VAL A 572 -29.89 7.62 -12.82
CA VAL A 572 -29.96 7.24 -11.41
C VAL A 572 -29.26 5.89 -11.24
N LEU A 573 -28.25 5.84 -10.39
CA LEU A 573 -27.69 4.60 -9.86
C LEU A 573 -28.48 4.23 -8.61
N VAL A 574 -29.05 3.04 -8.57
CA VAL A 574 -29.70 2.48 -7.37
C VAL A 574 -28.91 1.25 -6.93
N VAL A 575 -28.51 1.22 -5.67
CA VAL A 575 -27.79 0.11 -5.03
C VAL A 575 -28.52 -0.33 -3.76
N GLY A 576 -28.76 -1.62 -3.61
CA GLY A 576 -29.41 -2.19 -2.43
C GLY A 576 -29.02 -3.64 -2.14
N ALA A 577 -29.54 -4.17 -1.03
CA ALA A 577 -29.30 -5.54 -0.58
C ALA A 577 -30.04 -6.61 -1.42
N ALA A 578 -30.87 -6.18 -2.38
CA ALA A 578 -31.53 -7.02 -3.37
C ALA A 578 -31.47 -6.34 -4.74
N ASP A 579 -31.59 -7.12 -5.83
CA ASP A 579 -31.63 -6.59 -7.20
C ASP A 579 -32.73 -5.51 -7.34
N PRO A 580 -32.37 -4.25 -7.68
CA PRO A 580 -33.34 -3.17 -7.91
C PRO A 580 -34.33 -3.46 -9.06
N GLY A 581 -33.99 -4.39 -9.95
CA GLY A 581 -34.85 -4.92 -11.01
C GLY A 581 -35.00 -4.00 -12.24
N VAL A 582 -35.74 -4.47 -13.23
CA VAL A 582 -36.00 -3.77 -14.50
C VAL A 582 -37.48 -3.40 -14.66
N GLY A 583 -38.15 -3.08 -13.54
CA GLY A 583 -39.59 -2.78 -13.47
C GLY A 583 -40.01 -1.50 -14.23
N SER A 584 -41.32 -1.21 -14.24
CA SER A 584 -41.87 -0.07 -14.99
C SER A 584 -41.57 1.31 -14.40
N THR A 585 -40.99 1.38 -13.21
CA THR A 585 -40.60 2.62 -12.51
C THR A 585 -39.16 2.51 -12.00
N ILE A 586 -38.49 3.66 -11.83
CA ILE A 586 -37.19 3.74 -11.17
C ILE A 586 -37.44 3.62 -9.66
N PRO A 587 -36.77 2.70 -8.94
CA PRO A 587 -36.92 2.59 -7.49
C PRO A 587 -36.70 3.92 -6.76
N ALA A 588 -37.57 4.21 -5.80
CA ALA A 588 -37.53 5.46 -5.03
C ALA A 588 -36.36 5.51 -4.04
N ALA A 589 -35.84 4.36 -3.62
CA ALA A 589 -34.71 4.22 -2.71
C ALA A 589 -33.83 3.02 -3.10
N GLY A 590 -32.56 3.07 -2.71
CA GLY A 590 -31.67 1.91 -2.62
C GLY A 590 -31.24 1.77 -1.17
N SER A 591 -31.26 0.56 -0.61
CA SER A 591 -30.92 0.36 0.81
C SER A 591 -29.46 0.64 1.15
N PHE A 592 -28.60 0.81 0.13
CA PHE A 592 -27.20 1.21 0.29
C PHE A 592 -26.95 2.60 -0.29
N ALA A 593 -27.30 2.83 -1.56
CA ALA A 593 -27.10 4.11 -2.20
C ALA A 593 -28.13 4.40 -3.29
N ARG A 594 -28.45 5.69 -3.48
CA ARG A 594 -29.20 6.19 -4.64
C ARG A 594 -28.57 7.51 -5.10
N VAL A 595 -27.86 7.47 -6.22
CA VAL A 595 -27.15 8.64 -6.76
C VAL A 595 -27.83 9.07 -8.04
N GLN A 596 -28.22 10.35 -8.14
CA GLN A 596 -28.80 10.93 -9.34
C GLN A 596 -27.82 11.93 -9.95
N MET A 597 -27.68 11.90 -11.27
CA MET A 597 -26.78 12.80 -11.99
C MET A 597 -27.25 13.09 -13.41
N THR A 598 -26.66 14.10 -14.03
CA THR A 598 -26.77 14.35 -15.47
C THR A 598 -25.54 13.76 -16.16
N LEU A 599 -25.76 12.93 -17.17
CA LEU A 599 -24.68 12.32 -17.93
C LEU A 599 -23.98 13.33 -18.83
N LEU A 600 -22.68 13.12 -19.04
CA LEU A 600 -21.86 13.86 -19.99
C LEU A 600 -22.01 13.30 -21.40
N GLY A 601 -21.46 14.01 -22.39
CA GLY A 601 -21.55 13.63 -23.81
C GLY A 601 -22.85 14.07 -24.49
N ALA A 602 -22.98 13.77 -25.79
CA ALA A 602 -24.11 14.19 -26.62
C ALA A 602 -24.54 13.10 -27.62
N GLY A 603 -25.84 12.99 -27.88
CA GLY A 603 -26.41 11.99 -28.78
C GLY A 603 -26.76 10.67 -28.08
N VAL A 604 -27.17 9.66 -28.85
CA VAL A 604 -27.82 8.44 -28.33
C VAL A 604 -26.87 7.37 -27.79
N GLU A 605 -25.58 7.43 -28.09
CA GLU A 605 -24.58 6.41 -27.72
C GLU A 605 -23.32 6.97 -27.03
N ASN A 606 -23.19 8.30 -26.95
CA ASN A 606 -21.99 8.93 -26.37
C ASN A 606 -22.20 9.42 -24.94
N GLY A 607 -23.31 9.06 -24.30
CA GLY A 607 -23.58 9.39 -22.91
C GLY A 607 -22.73 8.56 -21.96
N PHE A 608 -22.16 9.21 -20.94
CA PHE A 608 -21.37 8.57 -19.89
C PHE A 608 -21.43 9.33 -18.56
N GLY A 609 -21.13 8.63 -17.47
CA GLY A 609 -21.05 9.24 -16.13
C GLY A 609 -20.56 8.23 -15.10
N SER A 610 -20.13 8.72 -13.94
CA SER A 610 -19.62 7.90 -12.84
C SER A 610 -20.16 8.39 -11.51
N ALA A 611 -20.67 7.47 -10.68
CA ALA A 611 -21.01 7.75 -9.30
C ALA A 611 -19.89 7.23 -8.39
N VAL A 612 -19.39 8.09 -7.52
CA VAL A 612 -18.46 7.71 -6.45
C VAL A 612 -19.29 7.42 -5.21
N LEU A 613 -19.11 6.25 -4.63
CA LEU A 613 -19.78 5.80 -3.42
C LEU A 613 -18.74 5.66 -2.31
N SER A 614 -19.03 6.21 -1.13
CA SER A 614 -18.29 5.89 0.08
C SER A 614 -18.81 4.59 0.66
N ILE A 615 -17.90 3.65 0.95
CA ILE A 615 -18.19 2.44 1.71
C ILE A 615 -17.83 2.75 3.17
N PRO A 616 -18.81 2.79 4.09
CA PRO A 616 -18.54 3.07 5.50
C PRO A 616 -17.49 2.13 6.09
N ASN A 617 -16.74 2.63 7.06
CA ASN A 617 -15.79 1.82 7.82
C ASN A 617 -16.51 0.99 8.91
N ASP A 618 -17.49 0.18 8.49
CA ASP A 618 -18.35 -0.61 9.36
C ASP A 618 -18.08 -2.11 9.17
N ALA A 619 -17.65 -2.78 10.25
CA ALA A 619 -17.38 -4.21 10.26
C ALA A 619 -18.62 -5.06 9.92
N ALA A 620 -19.83 -4.56 10.19
CA ALA A 620 -21.08 -5.25 9.88
C ALA A 620 -21.33 -5.39 8.37
N LEU A 621 -20.73 -4.53 7.55
CA LEU A 621 -20.84 -4.59 6.09
C LEU A 621 -20.00 -5.71 5.48
N ILE A 622 -18.96 -6.18 6.17
CA ILE A 622 -18.01 -7.18 5.65
C ILE A 622 -18.75 -8.49 5.36
N GLY A 623 -18.62 -8.98 4.13
CA GLY A 623 -19.29 -10.19 3.64
C GLY A 623 -20.70 -9.95 3.11
N GLN A 624 -21.27 -8.75 3.24
CA GLN A 624 -22.56 -8.43 2.64
C GLN A 624 -22.44 -8.18 1.13
N THR A 625 -23.38 -8.74 0.37
CA THR A 625 -23.48 -8.56 -1.08
C THR A 625 -24.53 -7.50 -1.42
N PHE A 626 -24.16 -6.58 -2.31
CA PHE A 626 -25.01 -5.52 -2.82
C PHE A 626 -25.20 -5.61 -4.33
N TYR A 627 -26.33 -5.08 -4.78
CA TYR A 627 -26.81 -5.16 -6.14
C TYR A 627 -27.11 -3.76 -6.68
N GLY A 628 -26.55 -3.43 -7.84
CA GLY A 628 -26.65 -2.10 -8.45
C GLY A 628 -27.17 -2.12 -9.87
N ARG A 629 -27.95 -1.10 -10.25
CA ARG A 629 -28.35 -0.83 -11.65
C ARG A 629 -28.37 0.67 -11.94
N TRP A 630 -27.97 1.02 -13.15
CA TRP A 630 -28.17 2.34 -13.73
C TRP A 630 -29.52 2.40 -14.46
N TYR A 631 -30.28 3.46 -14.21
CA TYR A 631 -31.50 3.83 -14.91
C TYR A 631 -31.25 5.14 -15.63
N VAL A 632 -31.39 5.17 -16.95
CA VAL A 632 -31.07 6.35 -17.75
C VAL A 632 -32.30 6.79 -18.53
N THR A 633 -32.70 8.06 -18.38
CA THR A 633 -33.81 8.63 -19.14
C THR A 633 -33.55 8.50 -20.63
N ASP A 634 -34.48 7.85 -21.32
CA ASP A 634 -34.39 7.52 -22.74
C ASP A 634 -35.80 7.34 -23.28
N THR A 635 -36.30 8.34 -24.02
CA THR A 635 -37.68 8.35 -24.52
C THR A 635 -37.95 7.29 -25.58
N GLY A 636 -36.92 6.73 -26.21
CA GLY A 636 -37.05 5.60 -27.13
C GLY A 636 -37.07 4.24 -26.45
N SER A 637 -36.75 4.18 -25.15
CA SER A 637 -36.84 2.94 -24.35
C SER A 637 -38.23 2.73 -23.74
N ALA A 638 -38.57 1.48 -23.46
CA ALA A 638 -39.80 1.14 -22.74
C ALA A 638 -39.85 1.87 -21.38
N ASN A 639 -41.01 2.41 -21.02
CA ASN A 639 -41.24 3.23 -19.82
C ASN A 639 -40.41 4.53 -19.74
N GLY A 640 -39.78 4.97 -20.84
CA GLY A 640 -39.04 6.24 -20.92
C GLY A 640 -37.65 6.23 -20.27
N PHE A 641 -37.10 5.05 -19.96
CA PHE A 641 -35.74 4.89 -19.47
C PHE A 641 -35.17 3.51 -19.80
N SER A 642 -33.87 3.46 -20.11
CA SER A 642 -33.09 2.24 -20.27
C SER A 642 -32.46 1.81 -18.94
N VAL A 643 -32.05 0.54 -18.83
CA VAL A 643 -31.52 -0.02 -17.58
C VAL A 643 -30.28 -0.86 -17.86
N SER A 644 -29.20 -0.64 -17.11
CA SER A 644 -28.00 -1.45 -17.24
C SER A 644 -28.24 -2.91 -16.83
N ARG A 645 -27.28 -3.77 -17.19
CA ARG A 645 -27.12 -5.08 -16.57
C ARG A 645 -26.87 -4.95 -15.05
N LEU A 646 -27.07 -6.04 -14.32
CA LEU A 646 -26.93 -6.09 -12.87
C LEU A 646 -25.45 -6.02 -12.48
N ILE A 647 -25.10 -5.04 -11.65
CA ILE A 647 -23.81 -4.98 -10.95
C ILE A 647 -23.97 -5.74 -9.64
N THR A 648 -23.03 -6.63 -9.30
CA THR A 648 -23.00 -7.34 -8.02
C THR A 648 -21.62 -7.22 -7.40
N PHE A 649 -21.55 -6.81 -6.15
CA PHE A 649 -20.29 -6.70 -5.40
C PHE A 649 -20.50 -7.12 -3.94
N THR A 650 -19.45 -7.62 -3.31
CA THR A 650 -19.47 -8.02 -1.88
C THR A 650 -18.42 -7.23 -1.15
N ILE A 651 -18.81 -6.59 -0.04
CA ILE A 651 -17.89 -5.78 0.75
C ILE A 651 -16.91 -6.71 1.47
N PHE A 652 -15.63 -6.36 1.48
CA PHE A 652 -14.58 -7.17 2.10
C PHE A 652 -13.54 -6.31 2.84
N GLY A 653 -12.54 -6.96 3.42
CA GLY A 653 -11.44 -6.32 4.13
C GLY A 653 -11.57 -6.45 5.64
N THR A 654 -10.94 -5.54 6.35
CA THR A 654 -11.06 -5.39 7.80
C THR A 654 -11.33 -3.93 8.06
N ALA A 655 -12.33 -3.62 8.89
CA ALA A 655 -12.56 -2.25 9.29
C ALA A 655 -11.28 -1.68 9.92
N ALA A 656 -10.91 -0.47 9.52
CA ALA A 656 -9.83 0.25 10.18
C ALA A 656 -10.26 0.51 11.62
N ALA A 657 -9.35 0.34 12.59
CA ALA A 657 -9.59 0.86 13.93
C ALA A 657 -9.82 2.36 13.81
N ARG A 658 -10.85 2.88 14.50
CA ARG A 658 -11.09 4.32 14.57
C ARG A 658 -9.82 4.99 15.13
N PRO A 659 -9.43 6.18 14.63
CA PRO A 659 -8.35 6.93 15.25
C PRO A 659 -8.65 7.09 16.73
N ALA A 660 -7.72 6.70 17.59
CA ALA A 660 -7.88 6.90 19.01
C ALA A 660 -7.89 8.42 19.29
N PRO A 661 -8.84 8.94 20.08
CA PRO A 661 -8.83 10.35 20.42
C PRO A 661 -7.54 10.67 21.20
N PHE A 662 -6.96 11.84 20.94
CA PHE A 662 -5.72 12.30 21.60
C PHE A 662 -4.49 11.40 21.33
N ASP A 663 -4.41 10.77 20.17
CA ASP A 663 -3.20 10.12 19.63
C ASP A 663 -2.26 11.17 19.01
N PHE A 664 -1.23 11.60 19.73
CA PHE A 664 -0.31 12.65 19.27
C PHE A 664 0.89 12.09 18.48
N ASP A 665 1.12 10.77 18.49
CA ASP A 665 2.29 10.16 17.85
C ASP A 665 1.96 9.27 16.63
N GLY A 666 0.68 8.98 16.42
CA GLY A 666 0.12 8.30 15.25
C GLY A 666 0.12 6.77 15.38
N ASP A 667 0.25 6.22 16.57
CA ASP A 667 0.24 4.77 16.80
C ASP A 667 -1.16 4.17 17.00
N ARG A 668 -2.20 4.99 16.85
CA ARG A 668 -3.63 4.73 17.05
C ARG A 668 -4.00 4.43 18.49
N LYS A 669 -3.29 5.03 19.46
CA LYS A 669 -3.65 4.96 20.87
C LYS A 669 -3.74 6.35 21.47
N THR A 670 -4.65 6.52 22.42
CA THR A 670 -4.72 7.70 23.25
C THR A 670 -3.44 7.85 24.05
N ASP A 671 -2.74 8.97 23.87
CA ASP A 671 -1.55 9.31 24.64
C ASP A 671 -1.92 9.97 25.97
N ILE A 672 -1.18 9.59 27.03
CA ILE A 672 -1.28 10.26 28.32
C ILE A 672 -0.78 11.70 28.15
N SER A 673 -1.66 12.66 28.38
CA SER A 673 -1.41 14.04 27.98
C SER A 673 -2.01 15.07 28.94
N ILE A 674 -1.28 16.16 29.20
CA ILE A 674 -1.72 17.28 30.03
C ILE A 674 -1.49 18.64 29.37
N TYR A 675 -2.27 19.63 29.79
CA TYR A 675 -1.99 21.04 29.62
C TYR A 675 -1.69 21.67 30.99
N ARG A 676 -0.66 22.50 31.06
CA ARG A 676 -0.24 23.25 32.24
C ARG A 676 -0.60 24.72 32.06
N PRO A 677 -1.74 25.19 32.58
CA PRO A 677 -2.23 26.55 32.30
C PRO A 677 -1.28 27.63 32.83
N ALA A 678 -0.62 27.39 33.96
CA ALA A 678 0.23 28.39 34.64
C ALA A 678 1.37 28.93 33.75
N VAL A 679 1.87 28.12 32.81
CA VAL A 679 2.97 28.48 31.91
C VAL A 679 2.62 28.30 30.43
N GLY A 680 1.41 27.83 30.11
CA GLY A 680 0.96 27.60 28.74
C GLY A 680 1.70 26.45 28.05
N GLU A 681 1.91 25.34 28.76
CA GLU A 681 2.75 24.23 28.29
C GLU A 681 1.93 22.94 28.13
N TRP A 682 2.09 22.29 26.99
CA TRP A 682 1.51 20.99 26.66
C TRP A 682 2.54 19.91 26.90
N TRP A 683 2.09 18.77 27.43
CA TRP A 683 2.90 17.57 27.57
C TRP A 683 2.12 16.35 27.14
N TYR A 684 2.78 15.43 26.45
CA TYR A 684 2.26 14.08 26.24
C TYR A 684 3.37 13.04 26.35
N GLU A 685 3.00 11.88 26.83
CA GLU A 685 3.83 10.67 26.83
C GLU A 685 3.38 9.79 25.68
N ARG A 686 4.30 9.55 24.74
CA ARG A 686 4.12 8.71 23.55
C ARG A 686 3.84 7.28 23.94
N SER A 687 2.67 6.77 23.60
CA SER A 687 2.30 5.38 23.85
C SER A 687 3.12 4.39 23.01
N SER A 688 3.66 4.82 21.86
CA SER A 688 4.50 3.99 20.98
C SER A 688 5.86 3.60 21.58
N ASN A 689 6.43 4.43 22.45
CA ASN A 689 7.81 4.24 22.96
C ASN A 689 8.07 4.78 24.38
N GLY A 690 7.09 5.38 25.06
CA GLY A 690 7.22 5.98 26.40
C GLY A 690 8.01 7.29 26.43
N GLY A 691 8.31 7.89 25.28
CA GLY A 691 9.02 9.16 25.16
C GLY A 691 8.14 10.35 25.52
N ASN A 692 8.68 11.32 26.25
CA ASN A 692 7.96 12.53 26.61
C ASN A 692 8.18 13.63 25.58
N PHE A 693 7.10 14.33 25.24
CA PHE A 693 7.12 15.55 24.45
C PHE A 693 6.56 16.71 25.27
N ALA A 694 7.12 17.90 25.05
CA ALA A 694 6.63 19.14 25.63
C ALA A 694 6.67 20.28 24.61
N ALA A 695 5.62 21.11 24.61
CA ALA A 695 5.56 22.32 23.77
C ALA A 695 4.96 23.50 24.54
N GLN A 696 5.61 24.66 24.46
CA GLN A 696 5.08 25.90 25.03
C GLN A 696 4.18 26.59 23.99
N PHE A 697 2.87 26.41 24.15
CA PHE A 697 1.88 26.90 23.18
C PHE A 697 0.55 27.22 23.87
N GLY A 698 0.32 28.48 24.20
CA GLY A 698 -0.92 28.96 24.83
C GLY A 698 -0.69 29.81 26.07
N THR A 699 -1.79 30.11 26.77
CA THR A 699 -1.83 30.88 28.02
C THR A 699 -2.86 30.30 28.99
N SER A 700 -2.84 30.75 30.25
CA SER A 700 -3.73 30.24 31.30
C SER A 700 -5.23 30.45 31.05
N SER A 701 -5.61 31.36 30.15
CA SER A 701 -7.01 31.65 29.82
C SER A 701 -7.53 30.89 28.61
N ASP A 702 -6.66 30.17 27.90
CA ASP A 702 -7.04 29.44 26.69
C ASP A 702 -7.73 28.12 27.07
N ARG A 703 -8.69 27.69 26.23
CA ARG A 703 -9.39 26.41 26.39
C ARG A 703 -8.78 25.39 25.41
N THR A 704 -8.40 24.22 25.91
CA THR A 704 -7.83 23.16 25.08
C THR A 704 -8.87 22.65 24.08
N ALA A 705 -8.45 22.43 22.84
CA ALA A 705 -9.29 21.87 21.80
C ALA A 705 -8.48 21.01 20.80
N PRO A 706 -7.66 20.05 21.26
CA PRO A 706 -6.86 19.21 20.38
C PRO A 706 -7.75 18.26 19.59
N ALA A 707 -7.42 18.08 18.31
CA ALA A 707 -8.04 17.18 17.35
C ALA A 707 -7.15 17.11 16.10
N ASP A 708 -7.40 16.19 15.17
CA ASP A 708 -6.64 16.11 13.90
C ASP A 708 -7.20 17.11 12.87
N TYR A 709 -6.73 18.37 12.88
CA TYR A 709 -7.21 19.39 11.95
C TYR A 709 -6.53 19.32 10.58
N THR A 710 -5.39 18.62 10.48
CA THR A 710 -4.60 18.53 9.25
C THR A 710 -4.95 17.30 8.40
N GLY A 711 -5.49 16.25 9.03
CA GLY A 711 -5.83 14.97 8.43
C GLY A 711 -4.63 14.03 8.30
N ASP A 712 -3.62 14.19 9.14
CA ASP A 712 -2.41 13.35 9.11
C ASP A 712 -2.52 12.09 10.00
N GLY A 713 -3.69 11.89 10.61
CA GLY A 713 -3.99 10.77 11.50
C GLY A 713 -3.50 10.99 12.93
N LYS A 714 -3.02 12.19 13.28
CA LYS A 714 -2.57 12.55 14.63
C LYS A 714 -3.37 13.70 15.19
N ALA A 715 -3.59 13.69 16.50
CA ALA A 715 -4.11 14.84 17.20
C ALA A 715 -3.10 16.02 17.12
N ASP A 716 -3.56 17.16 16.62
CA ASP A 716 -2.82 18.41 16.70
C ASP A 716 -2.96 19.02 18.09
N ILE A 717 -1.90 19.70 18.55
CA ILE A 717 -1.98 20.54 19.74
C ILE A 717 -2.76 21.80 19.38
N ALA A 718 -3.92 22.00 20.01
CA ALA A 718 -4.75 23.16 19.69
C ALA A 718 -5.48 23.72 20.91
N PHE A 719 -5.73 25.03 20.86
CA PHE A 719 -6.55 25.72 21.84
C PHE A 719 -7.39 26.81 21.19
N TRP A 720 -8.47 27.18 21.87
CA TRP A 720 -9.32 28.30 21.53
C TRP A 720 -9.22 29.39 22.59
N ARG A 721 -9.07 30.63 22.13
CA ARG A 721 -8.90 31.82 22.98
C ARG A 721 -10.24 32.54 23.17
N PRO A 722 -10.85 32.51 24.37
CA PRO A 722 -12.17 33.11 24.58
C PRO A 722 -12.20 34.63 24.41
N SER A 723 -11.10 35.33 24.70
CA SER A 723 -11.05 36.79 24.59
C SER A 723 -11.17 37.31 23.16
N SER A 724 -10.86 36.49 22.16
CA SER A 724 -10.88 36.86 20.73
C SER A 724 -11.71 35.94 19.85
N GLY A 725 -12.18 34.81 20.37
CA GLY A 725 -12.88 33.79 19.56
C GLY A 725 -11.97 33.17 18.51
N THR A 726 -10.67 32.97 18.83
CA THR A 726 -9.66 32.55 17.86
C THR A 726 -9.11 31.18 18.21
N TRP A 727 -9.07 30.29 17.23
CA TRP A 727 -8.43 28.98 17.29
C TRP A 727 -6.96 29.11 16.94
N PHE A 728 -6.12 28.33 17.60
CA PHE A 728 -4.70 28.19 17.34
C PHE A 728 -4.39 26.70 17.25
N VAL A 729 -3.84 26.27 16.12
CA VAL A 729 -3.53 24.86 15.83
C VAL A 729 -2.04 24.75 15.53
N LEU A 730 -1.32 24.00 16.37
CA LEU A 730 0.07 23.63 16.20
C LEU A 730 0.13 22.26 15.55
N ARG A 731 0.66 22.25 14.33
CA ARG A 731 0.67 21.13 13.41
C ARG A 731 1.59 20.00 13.86
N SER A 732 1.07 18.78 13.88
CA SER A 732 1.78 17.55 14.22
C SER A 732 2.93 17.24 13.25
N GLU A 733 2.84 17.65 11.98
CA GLU A 733 3.76 17.22 10.93
C GLU A 733 5.09 18.00 10.95
N ASP A 734 5.04 19.29 11.31
CA ASP A 734 6.18 20.21 11.17
C ASP A 734 6.36 21.22 12.31
N MET A 735 5.50 21.20 13.34
CA MET A 735 5.54 22.13 14.48
C MET A 735 5.33 23.61 14.11
N SER A 736 4.86 23.90 12.89
CA SER A 736 4.34 25.23 12.55
C SER A 736 2.92 25.39 13.10
N PHE A 737 2.42 26.63 13.19
CA PHE A 737 1.04 26.85 13.63
C PHE A 737 0.30 27.84 12.73
N TYR A 738 -1.01 27.68 12.69
CA TYR A 738 -1.92 28.65 12.09
C TYR A 738 -3.03 29.01 13.07
N ALA A 739 -3.69 30.13 12.81
CA ALA A 739 -4.75 30.65 13.67
C ALA A 739 -5.86 31.28 12.84
N PHE A 740 -7.11 31.10 13.29
CA PHE A 740 -8.28 31.62 12.59
C PHE A 740 -9.42 31.99 13.57
N PRO A 741 -10.16 33.08 13.31
CA PRO A 741 -11.27 33.49 14.15
C PRO A 741 -12.54 32.67 13.83
N PHE A 742 -13.04 31.94 14.83
CA PHE A 742 -14.32 31.24 14.74
C PHE A 742 -14.96 31.08 16.12
N GLY A 743 -16.20 31.55 16.26
CA GLY A 743 -16.94 31.60 17.53
C GLY A 743 -16.81 32.92 18.30
N THR A 744 -17.41 32.97 19.48
CA THR A 744 -17.45 34.14 20.39
C THR A 744 -17.13 33.70 21.81
N GLY A 745 -16.69 34.62 22.68
CA GLY A 745 -16.10 34.30 23.99
C GLY A 745 -16.95 33.49 24.99
N THR A 746 -18.25 33.35 24.77
CA THR A 746 -19.16 32.54 25.59
C THR A 746 -19.41 31.13 25.05
N ASP A 747 -18.95 30.84 23.83
CA ASP A 747 -19.22 29.57 23.18
C ASP A 747 -18.39 28.43 23.80
N VAL A 748 -18.85 27.19 23.67
CA VAL A 748 -18.19 25.96 24.11
C VAL A 748 -17.58 25.28 22.89
N THR A 749 -16.31 24.93 22.93
CA THR A 749 -15.60 24.27 21.82
C THR A 749 -15.93 22.78 21.77
N VAL A 750 -16.24 22.29 20.57
CA VAL A 750 -16.62 20.90 20.33
C VAL A 750 -16.12 20.41 18.96
N PRO A 751 -14.80 20.45 18.71
CA PRO A 751 -14.25 19.97 17.46
C PRO A 751 -14.49 18.47 17.30
N ALA A 752 -14.88 18.06 16.10
CA ALA A 752 -15.05 16.67 15.68
C ALA A 752 -15.14 16.65 14.14
N ASP A 753 -15.03 15.48 13.52
CA ASP A 753 -15.23 15.31 12.07
C ASP A 753 -16.74 15.19 11.77
N TYR A 754 -17.43 16.30 11.48
CA TYR A 754 -18.88 16.29 11.21
C TYR A 754 -19.22 16.00 9.74
N ASP A 755 -18.25 16.16 8.83
CA ASP A 755 -18.48 15.98 7.39
C ASP A 755 -17.87 14.69 6.80
N GLY A 756 -17.11 13.94 7.61
CA GLY A 756 -16.59 12.61 7.31
C GLY A 756 -15.37 12.62 6.40
N ASP A 757 -14.65 13.74 6.32
CA ASP A 757 -13.47 13.89 5.46
C ASP A 757 -12.16 13.42 6.12
N GLY A 758 -12.25 12.91 7.35
CA GLY A 758 -11.12 12.43 8.14
C GLY A 758 -10.39 13.54 8.89
N LYS A 759 -10.88 14.78 8.84
CA LYS A 759 -10.33 15.92 9.59
C LYS A 759 -11.34 16.42 10.61
N ALA A 760 -10.82 16.94 11.71
CA ALA A 760 -11.63 17.62 12.69
C ALA A 760 -12.09 19.00 12.17
N ASP A 761 -13.39 19.25 12.26
CA ASP A 761 -13.98 20.55 12.02
C ASP A 761 -13.86 21.45 13.24
N ALA A 762 -13.59 22.73 13.00
CA ALA A 762 -13.68 23.72 14.07
C ALA A 762 -15.15 24.00 14.37
N ALA A 763 -15.62 23.58 15.55
CA ALA A 763 -17.01 23.70 15.94
C ALA A 763 -17.20 24.31 17.34
N VAL A 764 -18.28 25.08 17.48
CA VAL A 764 -18.70 25.67 18.75
C VAL A 764 -20.19 25.52 19.00
N PHE A 765 -20.57 25.25 20.25
CA PHE A 765 -21.95 25.36 20.74
C PHE A 765 -22.13 26.68 21.49
N ARG A 766 -23.14 27.46 21.10
CA ARG A 766 -23.50 28.73 21.73
C ARG A 766 -24.63 28.52 22.74
N PRO A 767 -24.38 28.57 24.06
CA PRO A 767 -25.40 28.29 25.06
C PRO A 767 -26.51 29.36 25.13
N SER A 768 -26.23 30.60 24.72
CA SER A 768 -27.21 31.69 24.76
C SER A 768 -28.33 31.54 23.73
N THR A 769 -28.08 30.81 22.64
CA THR A 769 -29.04 30.60 21.55
C THR A 769 -29.33 29.12 21.28
N ASN A 770 -28.66 28.19 21.98
CA ASN A 770 -28.73 26.75 21.76
C ASN A 770 -28.40 26.38 20.30
N THR A 771 -27.35 26.98 19.77
CA THR A 771 -26.99 26.89 18.34
C THR A 771 -25.58 26.35 18.17
N TRP A 772 -25.43 25.39 17.28
CA TRP A 772 -24.16 24.85 16.82
C TRP A 772 -23.68 25.62 15.60
N TYR A 773 -22.40 25.96 15.58
CA TYR A 773 -21.70 26.53 14.45
C TYR A 773 -20.53 25.60 14.12
N ILE A 774 -20.52 25.02 12.93
CA ILE A 774 -19.52 24.03 12.50
C ILE A 774 -18.87 24.56 11.24
N GLN A 775 -17.57 24.84 11.29
CA GLN A 775 -16.79 25.21 10.12
C GLN A 775 -16.14 23.96 9.54
N ARG A 776 -16.75 23.47 8.46
CA ARG A 776 -16.31 22.26 7.76
C ARG A 776 -14.91 22.41 7.18
N SER A 777 -14.05 21.44 7.41
CA SER A 777 -12.73 21.24 6.81
C SER A 777 -12.80 21.23 5.27
N SER A 778 -13.83 20.59 4.71
CA SER A 778 -14.12 20.57 3.26
C SER A 778 -14.65 21.90 2.70
N GLY A 779 -15.00 22.84 3.58
CA GLY A 779 -15.43 24.20 3.25
C GLY A 779 -16.91 24.47 3.54
N GLY A 780 -17.20 25.71 3.95
CA GLY A 780 -18.55 26.17 4.33
C GLY A 780 -18.77 26.23 5.84
N THR A 781 -19.98 26.56 6.27
CA THR A 781 -20.33 26.62 7.69
C THR A 781 -21.78 26.20 7.90
N ASP A 782 -21.97 25.22 8.77
CA ASP A 782 -23.30 24.77 9.18
C ASP A 782 -23.74 25.51 10.44
N ILE A 783 -25.01 25.92 10.45
CA ILE A 783 -25.64 26.64 11.57
C ILE A 783 -26.91 25.88 11.96
N ILE A 784 -26.86 25.21 13.11
CA ILE A 784 -27.89 24.23 13.49
C ILE A 784 -28.43 24.56 14.88
N GLY A 785 -29.73 24.85 14.96
CA GLY A 785 -30.43 25.00 16.24
C GLY A 785 -30.76 23.64 16.83
N PHE A 786 -30.06 23.21 17.88
CA PHE A 786 -30.29 21.93 18.54
C PHE A 786 -29.87 22.00 20.02
N GLY A 787 -30.83 21.83 20.92
CA GLY A 787 -30.65 21.91 22.37
C GLY A 787 -31.60 22.92 23.04
N SER A 788 -31.40 23.10 24.33
CA SER A 788 -32.14 23.99 25.23
C SER A 788 -31.22 24.59 26.29
N ALA A 789 -31.70 25.62 26.97
CA ALA A 789 -30.88 26.35 27.94
C ALA A 789 -30.38 25.43 29.06
N GLY A 790 -29.05 25.38 29.25
CA GLY A 790 -28.39 24.52 30.23
C GLY A 790 -27.94 23.16 29.70
N ASP A 791 -28.23 22.84 28.43
CA ASP A 791 -27.72 21.64 27.77
C ASP A 791 -26.20 21.75 27.53
N LYS A 792 -25.53 20.60 27.60
CA LYS A 792 -24.08 20.44 27.43
C LYS A 792 -23.82 19.66 26.14
N PRO A 793 -22.94 20.13 25.24
CA PRO A 793 -22.70 19.43 23.98
C PRO A 793 -21.84 18.17 24.19
N VAL A 794 -22.20 17.06 23.53
CA VAL A 794 -21.58 15.73 23.67
C VAL A 794 -21.50 15.01 22.30
N PRO A 795 -20.93 15.65 21.27
CA PRO A 795 -20.87 15.04 19.95
C PRO A 795 -20.01 13.77 19.97
N ALA A 796 -20.42 12.79 19.17
CA ALA A 796 -19.72 11.55 18.86
C ALA A 796 -20.46 10.87 17.71
N ASP A 797 -19.88 9.86 17.07
CA ASP A 797 -20.56 9.08 16.04
C ASP A 797 -21.39 7.95 16.67
N TYR A 798 -22.65 8.21 16.99
CA TYR A 798 -23.57 7.27 17.65
C TYR A 798 -24.30 6.34 16.66
N ASP A 799 -24.25 6.60 15.36
CA ASP A 799 -24.91 5.75 14.35
C ASP A 799 -23.96 4.93 13.47
N GLY A 800 -22.66 5.20 13.57
CA GLY A 800 -21.55 4.43 13.00
C GLY A 800 -21.22 4.81 11.56
N ASP A 801 -21.69 5.97 11.07
CA ASP A 801 -21.52 6.37 9.68
C ASP A 801 -20.15 7.01 9.37
N GLY A 802 -19.33 7.21 10.39
CA GLY A 802 -18.01 7.83 10.31
C GLY A 802 -18.01 9.32 10.62
N ASN A 803 -19.19 9.94 10.73
CA ASN A 803 -19.33 11.36 11.03
C ASN A 803 -19.76 11.56 12.48
N ALA A 804 -19.30 12.64 13.10
CA ALA A 804 -19.77 13.03 14.42
C ALA A 804 -21.23 13.51 14.37
N ASP A 805 -22.07 12.93 15.23
CA ASP A 805 -23.43 13.41 15.43
C ASP A 805 -23.48 14.65 16.30
N ILE A 806 -24.47 15.49 16.05
CA ILE A 806 -24.80 16.60 16.94
C ILE A 806 -25.61 16.04 18.11
N ALA A 807 -25.05 16.13 19.32
CA ALA A 807 -25.69 15.59 20.51
C ALA A 807 -25.54 16.51 21.73
N ILE A 808 -26.56 16.48 22.61
CA ILE A 808 -26.56 17.19 23.88
C ILE A 808 -26.88 16.26 25.06
N PHE A 809 -26.30 16.59 26.21
CA PHE A 809 -26.66 16.08 27.53
C PHE A 809 -27.38 17.19 28.28
N ARG A 810 -28.62 16.92 28.70
CA ARG A 810 -29.46 17.80 29.50
C ARG A 810 -29.43 17.32 30.96
N PRO A 811 -28.71 18.00 31.86
CA PRO A 811 -28.59 17.55 33.25
C PRO A 811 -29.93 17.57 34.01
N ASN A 812 -30.78 18.54 33.69
CA ASN A 812 -32.05 18.80 34.37
C ASN A 812 -33.24 18.61 33.41
N GLY A 813 -33.39 17.40 32.88
CA GLY A 813 -34.54 17.01 32.06
C GLY A 813 -35.80 16.79 32.89
N ALA A 814 -36.91 16.49 32.22
CA ALA A 814 -38.20 16.33 32.89
C ALA A 814 -38.24 15.08 33.78
N SER A 815 -37.46 14.05 33.43
CA SER A 815 -37.46 12.73 34.10
C SER A 815 -36.07 12.30 34.59
N GLY A 816 -35.15 13.24 34.79
CA GLY A 816 -33.74 12.96 35.09
C GLY A 816 -32.82 13.58 34.04
N ALA A 817 -31.58 13.09 33.95
CA ALA A 817 -30.71 13.55 32.88
C ALA A 817 -31.10 12.90 31.55
N GLU A 818 -31.14 13.70 30.48
CA GLU A 818 -31.57 13.27 29.15
C GLU A 818 -30.43 13.45 28.14
N TRP A 819 -30.31 12.51 27.21
CA TRP A 819 -29.43 12.56 26.06
C TRP A 819 -30.28 12.76 24.82
N TRP A 820 -29.88 13.68 23.94
CA TRP A 820 -30.56 13.94 22.68
C TRP A 820 -29.53 13.96 21.56
N ILE A 821 -29.70 13.09 20.57
CA ILE A 821 -28.73 12.85 19.49
C ILE A 821 -29.45 13.08 18.16
N ARG A 822 -28.88 13.91 17.30
CA ARG A 822 -29.34 14.12 15.93
C ARG A 822 -28.35 13.45 14.98
N ARG A 823 -28.80 12.35 14.37
CA ARG A 823 -28.02 11.48 13.50
C ARG A 823 -27.54 12.19 12.22
N SER A 824 -26.26 12.09 11.90
CA SER A 824 -25.60 12.57 10.67
C SER A 824 -26.21 11.91 9.43
N SER A 825 -26.38 10.58 9.46
CA SER A 825 -26.80 9.77 8.31
C SER A 825 -28.15 10.17 7.70
N ASN A 826 -29.09 10.66 8.51
CA ASN A 826 -30.47 10.93 8.06
C ASN A 826 -31.18 12.08 8.78
N GLY A 827 -30.54 12.74 9.74
CA GLY A 827 -31.11 13.85 10.51
C GLY A 827 -32.19 13.47 11.53
N SER A 828 -32.45 12.18 11.76
CA SER A 828 -33.39 11.72 12.77
C SER A 828 -32.89 12.02 14.19
N VAL A 829 -33.82 12.21 15.13
CA VAL A 829 -33.49 12.53 16.52
C VAL A 829 -33.81 11.33 17.41
N PHE A 830 -32.81 10.89 18.15
CA PHE A 830 -32.92 9.90 19.21
C PHE A 830 -32.83 10.59 20.58
N ALA A 831 -33.58 10.10 21.57
CA ALA A 831 -33.51 10.61 22.93
C ALA A 831 -33.57 9.46 23.94
N ALA A 832 -32.78 9.56 25.01
CA ALA A 832 -32.75 8.60 26.10
C ALA A 832 -32.66 9.29 27.47
N THR A 833 -33.31 8.74 28.48
CA THR A 833 -33.15 9.19 29.88
C THR A 833 -32.15 8.28 30.58
N PHE A 834 -30.97 8.81 30.88
CA PHE A 834 -29.89 8.03 31.48
C PHE A 834 -28.93 8.92 32.28
N GLY A 835 -28.90 8.71 33.60
CA GLY A 835 -28.05 9.46 34.55
C GLY A 835 -28.78 10.53 35.36
N THR A 836 -27.99 11.36 36.04
CA THR A 836 -28.42 12.42 36.96
C THR A 836 -27.70 13.73 36.66
N SER A 837 -28.16 14.85 37.24
CA SER A 837 -27.65 16.18 36.92
C SER A 837 -26.18 16.43 37.31
N THR A 838 -25.60 15.60 38.18
CA THR A 838 -24.20 15.69 38.62
C THR A 838 -23.26 14.79 37.83
N ASP A 839 -23.79 13.91 36.98
CA ASP A 839 -22.98 12.95 36.23
C ASP A 839 -22.20 13.66 35.10
N LYS A 840 -21.04 13.10 34.75
CA LYS A 840 -20.11 13.63 33.75
C LYS A 840 -20.19 12.81 32.46
N PRO A 841 -20.66 13.37 31.34
CA PRO A 841 -20.69 12.68 30.05
C PRO A 841 -19.31 12.20 29.61
N VAL A 842 -19.21 10.95 29.17
CA VAL A 842 -18.00 10.30 28.67
C VAL A 842 -18.35 9.35 27.53
N GLN A 843 -19.18 9.80 26.59
CA GLN A 843 -19.60 9.02 25.42
C GLN A 843 -18.40 8.48 24.63
N GLY A 844 -18.53 7.29 24.06
CA GLY A 844 -17.43 6.57 23.42
C GLY A 844 -17.81 5.13 23.08
N ASP A 845 -17.07 4.45 22.22
CA ASP A 845 -17.34 3.06 21.84
C ASP A 845 -16.73 2.08 22.86
N TYR A 846 -17.44 1.77 23.93
CA TYR A 846 -16.94 0.87 24.99
C TYR A 846 -17.19 -0.61 24.65
N THR A 847 -18.10 -0.90 23.72
CA THR A 847 -18.46 -2.27 23.32
C THR A 847 -17.61 -2.80 22.17
N GLY A 848 -17.06 -1.90 21.35
CA GLY A 848 -16.30 -2.18 20.13
C GLY A 848 -17.19 -2.50 18.93
N ASP A 849 -18.41 -1.96 18.90
CA ASP A 849 -19.36 -2.16 17.79
C ASP A 849 -19.22 -1.12 16.69
N GLY A 850 -18.28 -0.18 16.83
CA GLY A 850 -18.04 0.90 15.91
C GLY A 850 -19.01 2.07 16.09
N LYS A 851 -19.74 2.16 17.22
CA LYS A 851 -20.63 3.28 17.53
C LYS A 851 -20.32 3.83 18.91
N ALA A 852 -20.51 5.14 19.09
CA ALA A 852 -20.44 5.73 20.41
C ALA A 852 -21.62 5.25 21.27
N ASP A 853 -21.29 4.68 22.43
CA ASP A 853 -22.23 4.41 23.50
C ASP A 853 -22.56 5.69 24.27
N ILE A 854 -23.79 5.78 24.78
CA ILE A 854 -24.13 6.81 25.77
C ILE A 854 -23.51 6.39 27.10
N ALA A 855 -22.60 7.20 27.64
CA ALA A 855 -21.93 6.88 28.89
C ALA A 855 -21.70 8.09 29.80
N PHE A 856 -21.69 7.85 31.11
CA PHE A 856 -21.34 8.86 32.11
C PHE A 856 -20.48 8.29 33.25
N TRP A 857 -19.64 9.14 33.83
CA TRP A 857 -18.94 8.90 35.09
C TRP A 857 -19.62 9.65 36.22
N ARG A 858 -19.81 9.00 37.37
CA ARG A 858 -20.47 9.58 38.54
C ARG A 858 -19.45 10.05 39.58
N PRO A 859 -19.31 11.38 39.81
CA PRO A 859 -18.31 11.90 40.75
C PRO A 859 -18.56 11.52 42.22
N ALA A 860 -19.81 11.22 42.57
CA ALA A 860 -20.20 10.94 43.94
C ALA A 860 -19.61 9.61 44.47
N ASP A 861 -19.42 8.63 43.60
CA ASP A 861 -19.01 7.27 43.97
C ASP A 861 -17.93 6.66 43.05
N GLY A 862 -17.55 7.33 41.95
CA GLY A 862 -16.52 6.88 41.03
C GLY A 862 -16.98 5.80 40.04
N ASN A 863 -18.28 5.57 39.89
CA ASN A 863 -18.82 4.56 38.99
C ASN A 863 -18.95 5.06 37.55
N TRP A 864 -18.66 4.17 36.59
CA TRP A 864 -18.96 4.35 35.17
C TRP A 864 -20.27 3.64 34.84
N PHE A 865 -21.06 4.24 33.95
CA PHE A 865 -22.29 3.68 33.42
C PHE A 865 -22.28 3.80 31.90
N VAL A 866 -22.51 2.69 31.21
CA VAL A 866 -22.50 2.61 29.74
C VAL A 866 -23.82 2.02 29.28
N LEU A 867 -24.57 2.80 28.50
CA LEU A 867 -25.78 2.40 27.80
C LEU A 867 -25.41 2.02 26.37
N ARG A 868 -25.57 0.73 26.08
CA ARG A 868 -25.12 0.05 24.88
C ARG A 868 -25.85 0.51 23.63
N SER A 869 -25.10 0.87 22.60
CA SER A 869 -25.58 1.25 21.27
C SER A 869 -26.36 0.12 20.59
N GLU A 870 -26.04 -1.14 20.88
CA GLU A 870 -26.57 -2.30 20.16
C GLU A 870 -28.02 -2.64 20.55
N ASP A 871 -28.36 -2.48 21.83
CA ASP A 871 -29.63 -2.97 22.40
C ASP A 871 -30.27 -2.08 23.47
N LEU A 872 -29.67 -0.95 23.83
CA LEU A 872 -30.11 -0.04 24.89
C LEU A 872 -30.15 -0.67 26.30
N SER A 873 -29.52 -1.83 26.50
CA SER A 873 -29.21 -2.31 27.85
C SER A 873 -28.04 -1.51 28.43
N PHE A 874 -27.84 -1.53 29.74
CA PHE A 874 -26.70 -0.85 30.35
C PHE A 874 -25.98 -1.73 31.35
N TYR A 875 -24.69 -1.43 31.52
CA TYR A 875 -23.87 -1.99 32.59
C TYR A 875 -23.14 -0.87 33.33
N SER A 876 -22.65 -1.18 34.52
CA SER A 876 -21.92 -0.24 35.36
C SER A 876 -20.80 -0.92 36.11
N PHE A 877 -19.70 -0.21 36.34
CA PHE A 877 -18.55 -0.72 37.06
C PHE A 877 -17.82 0.38 37.84
N PRO A 878 -17.26 0.06 39.02
CA PRO A 878 -16.51 1.02 39.83
C PRO A 878 -15.10 1.21 39.28
N PHE A 879 -14.77 2.42 38.81
CA PHE A 879 -13.41 2.74 38.40
C PHE A 879 -13.09 4.23 38.62
N GLY A 880 -12.44 4.50 39.76
CA GLY A 880 -12.06 5.84 40.20
C GLY A 880 -12.50 6.13 41.64
N ALA A 881 -12.18 7.32 42.12
CA ALA A 881 -12.55 7.81 43.43
C ALA A 881 -13.09 9.25 43.37
N THR A 882 -13.77 9.68 44.44
CA THR A 882 -14.23 11.07 44.57
C THR A 882 -13.06 12.03 44.43
N GLY A 883 -13.18 13.01 43.52
CA GLY A 883 -12.15 14.01 43.23
C GLY A 883 -11.23 13.65 42.07
N ASP A 884 -11.34 12.45 41.51
CA ASP A 884 -10.69 12.11 40.24
C ASP A 884 -11.41 12.77 39.04
N ILE A 885 -10.71 12.89 37.91
CA ILE A 885 -11.20 13.48 36.66
C ILE A 885 -11.28 12.37 35.60
N PRO A 886 -12.42 12.14 34.92
CA PRO A 886 -12.53 11.11 33.91
C PRO A 886 -11.71 11.47 32.65
N VAL A 887 -11.02 10.50 32.09
CA VAL A 887 -10.10 10.64 30.95
C VAL A 887 -10.26 9.44 30.01
N ALA A 888 -11.49 9.21 29.54
CA ALA A 888 -11.78 8.11 28.62
C ALA A 888 -10.99 8.25 27.31
N GLY A 889 -10.52 7.14 26.74
CA GLY A 889 -9.72 7.08 25.51
C GLY A 889 -9.37 5.64 25.17
N ASP A 890 -8.89 5.35 23.97
CA ASP A 890 -8.44 4.01 23.56
C ASP A 890 -6.93 3.89 23.83
N TYR A 891 -6.54 3.47 25.04
CA TYR A 891 -5.13 3.50 25.45
C TYR A 891 -4.36 2.21 25.10
N ASP A 892 -5.02 1.18 24.59
CA ASP A 892 -4.37 -0.04 24.12
C ASP A 892 -4.49 -0.30 22.61
N GLY A 893 -5.27 0.51 21.89
CA GLY A 893 -5.39 0.54 20.43
C GLY A 893 -6.26 -0.59 19.89
N ASP A 894 -7.18 -1.12 20.69
CA ASP A 894 -8.08 -2.20 20.30
C ASP A 894 -9.35 -1.70 19.59
N GLY A 895 -9.48 -0.37 19.45
CA GLY A 895 -10.63 0.30 18.86
C GLY A 895 -11.77 0.54 19.86
N LYS A 896 -11.58 0.21 21.14
CA LYS A 896 -12.56 0.49 22.20
C LYS A 896 -12.10 1.63 23.09
N GLN A 897 -13.08 2.38 23.59
CA GLN A 897 -12.84 3.36 24.63
C GLN A 897 -12.61 2.66 25.98
N ASP A 898 -11.47 2.94 26.59
CA ASP A 898 -11.13 2.51 27.95
C ASP A 898 -11.60 3.52 28.99
N ALA A 899 -12.02 3.01 30.14
CA ALA A 899 -12.28 3.84 31.30
C ALA A 899 -10.96 4.30 31.93
N GLY A 900 -10.78 5.61 32.04
CA GLY A 900 -9.58 6.22 32.63
C GLY A 900 -9.94 7.32 33.63
N VAL A 901 -9.14 7.47 34.69
CA VAL A 901 -9.23 8.60 35.62
C VAL A 901 -7.86 9.21 35.91
N PHE A 902 -7.78 10.54 35.96
CA PHE A 902 -6.64 11.30 36.44
C PHE A 902 -6.91 11.79 37.86
N ARG A 903 -6.01 11.47 38.79
CA ARG A 903 -6.07 11.90 40.20
C ARG A 903 -5.23 13.16 40.40
N PRO A 904 -5.84 14.34 40.60
CA PRO A 904 -5.09 15.60 40.66
C PRO A 904 -4.21 15.71 41.91
N SER A 905 -4.59 15.04 43.00
CA SER A 905 -3.88 15.13 44.29
C SER A 905 -2.42 14.64 44.24
N ASN A 906 -2.09 13.77 43.28
CA ASN A 906 -0.75 13.19 43.12
C ASN A 906 -0.34 13.00 41.65
N ALA A 907 -1.06 13.62 40.71
CA ALA A 907 -0.84 13.54 39.27
C ALA A 907 -0.70 12.09 38.74
N THR A 908 -1.58 11.20 39.21
CA THR A 908 -1.56 9.78 38.81
C THR A 908 -2.74 9.45 37.91
N TRP A 909 -2.45 8.80 36.80
CA TRP A 909 -3.39 8.23 35.85
C TRP A 909 -3.67 6.78 36.20
N PHE A 910 -4.94 6.40 36.18
CA PHE A 910 -5.40 5.02 36.27
C PHE A 910 -6.26 4.75 35.04
N VAL A 911 -5.89 3.77 34.23
CA VAL A 911 -6.64 3.40 33.02
C VAL A 911 -6.92 1.91 33.04
N GLN A 912 -8.17 1.53 32.84
CA GLN A 912 -8.60 0.15 32.70
C GLN A 912 -8.63 -0.24 31.22
N ARG A 913 -7.48 -0.69 30.71
CA ARG A 913 -7.35 -1.07 29.30
C ARG A 913 -8.09 -2.38 29.02
N SER A 914 -8.94 -2.36 28.00
CA SER A 914 -9.89 -3.41 27.60
C SER A 914 -9.21 -4.76 27.35
N THR A 915 -8.00 -4.76 26.77
CA THR A 915 -7.23 -5.96 26.40
C THR A 915 -5.86 -6.04 27.08
N ALA A 916 -5.33 -4.92 27.56
CA ALA A 916 -3.99 -4.83 28.16
C ALA A 916 -3.97 -4.69 29.70
N GLY A 917 -5.12 -4.79 30.37
CA GLY A 917 -5.24 -4.68 31.83
C GLY A 917 -4.94 -3.27 32.37
N THR A 918 -4.93 -3.10 33.70
CA THR A 918 -4.84 -1.76 34.31
C THR A 918 -3.47 -1.11 34.16
N LEU A 919 -3.44 0.11 33.63
CA LEU A 919 -2.28 1.00 33.60
C LEU A 919 -2.35 1.97 34.80
N ILE A 920 -1.23 2.11 35.51
CA ILE A 920 -1.04 3.12 36.55
C ILE A 920 0.21 3.92 36.19
N ARG A 921 0.06 5.23 35.95
CA ARG A 921 1.14 6.08 35.47
C ARG A 921 1.14 7.42 36.19
N GLN A 922 2.26 7.81 36.79
CA GLN A 922 2.41 9.16 37.31
C GLN A 922 2.93 10.08 36.21
N PHE A 923 2.12 11.06 35.80
CA PHE A 923 2.46 11.99 34.72
C PHE A 923 1.75 13.33 34.93
N GLY A 924 2.53 14.41 34.93
CA GLY A 924 2.09 15.77 35.26
C GLY A 924 2.40 16.19 36.70
N ILE A 925 1.92 17.38 37.07
CA ILE A 925 2.03 17.97 38.41
C ILE A 925 0.70 18.58 38.87
N ALA A 926 0.64 19.04 40.12
CA ALA A 926 -0.55 19.69 40.66
C ALA A 926 -0.94 20.95 39.86
N GLY A 927 -2.19 21.01 39.42
CA GLY A 927 -2.73 22.10 38.59
C GLY A 927 -2.69 21.84 37.09
N ASP A 928 -2.09 20.74 36.65
CA ASP A 928 -2.18 20.27 35.26
C ASP A 928 -3.60 19.76 34.95
N LEU A 929 -4.07 20.03 33.73
CA LEU A 929 -5.37 19.59 33.21
C LEU A 929 -5.15 18.39 32.28
N PRO A 930 -5.78 17.23 32.51
CA PRO A 930 -5.66 16.10 31.60
C PRO A 930 -6.39 16.39 30.28
N ILE A 931 -5.70 16.18 29.17
CA ILE A 931 -6.22 16.51 27.83
C ILE A 931 -7.42 15.66 27.44
N PRO A 932 -7.51 14.34 27.74
CA PRO A 932 -8.69 13.56 27.37
C PRO A 932 -10.01 14.02 28.03
N ASN A 933 -9.93 14.88 29.05
CA ASN A 933 -11.09 15.53 29.67
C ASN A 933 -11.50 16.85 28.96
N SER A 934 -10.82 17.30 27.90
CA SER A 934 -11.04 18.62 27.28
C SER A 934 -12.49 18.87 26.84
N PHE A 935 -13.21 17.80 26.49
CA PHE A 935 -14.59 17.86 26.00
C PHE A 935 -15.62 17.26 26.97
N VAL A 936 -15.22 16.96 28.21
CA VAL A 936 -16.11 16.46 29.26
C VAL A 936 -16.73 17.65 30.03
N PRO A 937 -18.05 17.91 29.93
CA PRO A 937 -18.63 19.19 30.38
C PRO A 937 -18.99 19.33 31.87
#